data_AF-I1H9E4-F1
#
_entry.id   AF-I1H9E4-F1
#
_cell.length_a   1.000
_cell.length_b   1.000
_cell.length_c   1.000
_cell.angle_alpha   90.00
_cell.angle_beta   90.00
_cell.angle_gamma   90.00
#
_symmetry.space_group_name_H-M   'P 1'
#
loop_
_entity.id
_entity.type
_entity.pdbx_description
1 polymer ?
#
loop_
_entity_poly.entity_id
_entity_poly.type
_entity_poly.pdbx_seq_one_letter_code
_entity_poly.pdbx_strand_id
1 'polypeptide(L)'
;MTAQPKKKTVVESGDGGLGLGLAAFIANGEDLGPIIRHGFESGKPEALTHNLKNIGKKKEVEIEELCRLHYEDFILAVDELRGVLVDAEELKSLLSGENSHLQDVSTALLLKLDELLELYSVKKNVGEAMTKLKICVKVIGLCIECNGYIAEAKFRPALKTLDLIKGCLQNIPVKLLKKVVGRQIPLIKLHIEKKVCSEFNDWLVHIRRMAKQIGQVSIGQASLARQKDEGMRARQREAEEHSHAGPDEHMYTLDVENTDEETTLDFDLTPVYRAHHIHICLGIGEKFRDYYYKNRLMQLNLDMQSSTSQPFLESHQPFLAQVAGFFIVEERVLRTADGMLTESQVESTWETAIAKITAILENQFSRMVMASHLLLIKDYITLLAAVLKKYGYQTLQLIEVLDKSRNKYHQLLLAECRKQVDEVLANDSYEQMVIKKEYEYNMNVTAFHLEPSEVTPDFPYVAPFSASVPDVCRIVRSFVEDSVNYLSYGGDMNLYDVVKGYLDRLLIEVLNDCLLNRMYARSLAMSQMMQLAGNIAVLEQACDLFLLHCAQQCGIPKRIAERSRASLTARAVLKASQNAAYNALINMANSKIDEFMMLLDDVNWIVEEAPDNANDYMNEVLIYLETLVSTAQEILPLEALYKVVSGAVSHISDSIMTTLLNDGVKRFTASAVVGLDMDLNLLEAFADEKFHVTGLADLGKETTFRDCVVEIRQLVNLLLSSQPENFMNPVIRGKNYGSLDYKKLAIICDKFKDSADGLFGSLSNRNTKQSARKKSLDVLKRRLKDFG
;
A
#
# COMPACT_ATOMS: atom_id res chain seq x y z
N MET A 1 -48.79 85.81 -125.22
CA MET A 1 -47.79 86.44 -126.12
C MET A 1 -47.38 85.43 -127.18
N THR A 2 -48.04 85.48 -128.34
CA THR A 2 -47.49 85.21 -129.66
C THR A 2 -48.49 85.84 -130.62
N ALA A 3 -48.09 86.98 -131.17
CA ALA A 3 -48.86 87.78 -132.12
C ALA A 3 -48.65 87.24 -133.53
N GLN A 4 -49.67 87.27 -134.38
CA GLN A 4 -49.75 88.31 -135.41
C GLN A 4 -51.11 88.30 -136.16
N PRO A 5 -51.50 89.46 -136.73
CA PRO A 5 -52.88 89.81 -137.07
C PRO A 5 -53.06 90.09 -138.57
N LYS A 6 -54.30 90.40 -138.99
CA LYS A 6 -54.70 91.64 -139.73
C LYS A 6 -55.88 91.42 -140.68
N LYS A 7 -56.87 92.30 -140.47
CA LYS A 7 -57.62 93.12 -141.44
C LYS A 7 -58.17 92.45 -142.71
N LYS A 8 -59.48 92.62 -142.89
CA LYS A 8 -60.04 93.22 -144.11
C LYS A 8 -61.27 94.06 -143.78
N THR A 9 -61.16 95.36 -144.01
CA THR A 9 -62.24 96.33 -144.20
C THR A 9 -62.70 96.27 -145.65
N VAL A 10 -64.01 96.35 -145.88
CA VAL A 10 -64.60 96.88 -147.12
C VAL A 10 -65.73 97.83 -146.71
N VAL A 11 -65.76 98.98 -147.37
CA VAL A 11 -66.58 100.17 -147.15
C VAL A 11 -67.64 100.27 -148.26
N GLU A 12 -68.66 101.10 -148.00
CA GLU A 12 -69.71 101.67 -148.87
C GLU A 12 -71.07 100.95 -148.81
N SER A 13 -72.22 101.61 -148.62
CA SER A 13 -72.58 103.03 -148.73
C SER A 13 -73.87 103.36 -147.96
N GLY A 14 -74.00 104.60 -147.49
CA GLY A 14 -75.28 105.34 -147.46
C GLY A 14 -76.09 105.31 -146.15
N ASP A 15 -76.11 106.49 -145.50
CA ASP A 15 -77.16 106.96 -144.57
C ASP A 15 -77.13 106.44 -143.11
N GLY A 16 -76.16 106.90 -142.31
CA GLY A 16 -76.04 106.46 -140.90
C GLY A 16 -75.06 107.24 -140.00
N GLY A 17 -74.78 108.51 -140.30
CA GLY A 17 -73.65 109.25 -139.74
C GLY A 17 -73.61 109.45 -138.21
N LEU A 18 -74.74 109.36 -137.49
CA LEU A 18 -74.77 109.63 -136.04
C LEU A 18 -74.53 108.37 -135.16
N GLY A 19 -74.70 107.14 -135.66
CA GLY A 19 -74.63 105.92 -134.84
C GLY A 19 -73.21 105.39 -134.58
N LEU A 20 -72.28 105.59 -135.53
CA LEU A 20 -70.91 105.05 -135.46
C LEU A 20 -70.00 105.82 -134.49
N GLY A 21 -70.18 107.16 -134.39
CA GLY A 21 -69.43 107.98 -133.44
C GLY A 21 -69.69 107.58 -131.99
N LEU A 22 -70.94 107.28 -131.64
CA LEU A 22 -71.32 106.93 -130.27
C LEU A 22 -70.72 105.57 -129.82
N ALA A 23 -70.69 104.58 -130.70
CA ALA A 23 -70.15 103.25 -130.41
C ALA A 23 -68.63 103.27 -130.18
N ALA A 24 -67.90 104.10 -130.92
CA ALA A 24 -66.46 104.29 -130.73
C ALA A 24 -66.15 105.04 -129.42
N PHE A 25 -66.90 106.10 -129.09
CA PHE A 25 -66.73 106.85 -127.83
C PHE A 25 -66.99 105.98 -126.59
N ILE A 26 -67.99 105.09 -126.62
CA ILE A 26 -68.27 104.17 -125.50
C ILE A 26 -67.18 103.08 -125.40
N ALA A 27 -66.70 102.56 -126.53
CA ALA A 27 -65.62 101.57 -126.52
C ALA A 27 -64.28 102.14 -126.04
N ASN A 28 -64.05 103.44 -126.27
CA ASN A 28 -62.80 104.11 -125.93
C ASN A 28 -62.85 104.95 -124.64
N GLY A 29 -64.04 105.22 -124.07
CA GLY A 29 -64.19 105.93 -122.79
C GLY A 29 -64.06 107.46 -122.85
N GLU A 30 -64.42 108.10 -123.96
CA GLU A 30 -64.36 109.57 -124.13
C GLU A 30 -65.66 110.29 -123.70
N ASP A 31 -65.58 111.60 -123.38
CA ASP A 31 -66.73 112.40 -122.92
C ASP A 31 -67.82 112.53 -124.01
N LEU A 32 -69.01 112.03 -123.70
CA LEU A 32 -70.17 111.98 -124.58
C LEU A 32 -70.92 113.33 -124.67
N GLY A 33 -70.55 114.32 -123.86
CA GLY A 33 -71.16 115.65 -123.81
C GLY A 33 -71.34 116.36 -125.16
N PRO A 34 -70.36 116.36 -126.08
CA PRO A 34 -70.47 117.03 -127.38
C PRO A 34 -71.49 116.38 -128.32
N ILE A 35 -71.59 115.05 -128.31
CA ILE A 35 -72.47 114.27 -129.20
C ILE A 35 -73.92 114.35 -128.72
N ILE A 36 -74.13 114.37 -127.39
CA ILE A 36 -75.45 114.63 -126.80
C ILE A 36 -75.91 116.06 -127.17
N ARG A 37 -75.03 117.07 -127.08
CA ARG A 37 -75.36 118.46 -127.41
C ARG A 37 -75.70 118.65 -128.90
N HIS A 38 -74.93 118.06 -129.82
CA HIS A 38 -75.22 118.06 -131.26
C HIS A 38 -76.55 117.33 -131.60
N GLY A 39 -76.89 116.26 -130.86
CA GLY A 39 -78.14 115.52 -131.05
C GLY A 39 -79.40 116.31 -130.68
N PHE A 40 -79.32 117.16 -129.65
CA PHE A 40 -80.42 118.07 -129.27
C PHE A 40 -80.50 119.32 -130.17
N GLU A 41 -79.36 119.90 -130.60
CA GLU A 41 -79.34 121.05 -131.52
C GLU A 41 -79.84 120.71 -132.93
N SER A 42 -79.68 119.46 -133.38
CA SER A 42 -80.15 118.97 -134.69
C SER A 42 -81.65 118.59 -134.72
N GLY A 43 -82.39 118.82 -133.63
CA GLY A 43 -83.83 118.57 -133.55
C GLY A 43 -84.28 117.11 -133.63
N LYS A 44 -83.39 116.14 -133.39
CA LYS A 44 -83.69 114.68 -133.45
C LYS A 44 -83.09 113.87 -132.27
N PRO A 45 -83.55 114.08 -131.02
CA PRO A 45 -83.04 113.36 -129.84
C PRO A 45 -83.46 111.88 -129.77
N GLU A 46 -84.53 111.45 -130.45
CA GLU A 46 -85.01 110.06 -130.41
C GLU A 46 -84.02 109.07 -131.06
N ALA A 47 -83.29 109.50 -132.09
CA ALA A 47 -82.31 108.68 -132.80
C ALA A 47 -81.09 108.30 -131.93
N LEU A 48 -80.70 109.18 -130.99
CA LEU A 48 -79.61 108.92 -130.05
C LEU A 48 -79.98 107.80 -129.07
N THR A 49 -81.18 107.88 -128.49
CA THR A 49 -81.69 106.89 -127.52
C THR A 49 -81.82 105.50 -128.14
N HIS A 50 -82.24 105.42 -129.41
CA HIS A 50 -82.33 104.15 -130.14
C HIS A 50 -80.96 103.49 -130.34
N ASN A 51 -79.92 104.27 -130.67
CA ASN A 51 -78.57 103.73 -130.84
C ASN A 51 -77.96 103.22 -129.53
N LEU A 52 -78.18 103.91 -128.40
CA LEU A 52 -77.75 103.41 -127.06
C LEU A 52 -78.44 102.09 -126.69
N LYS A 53 -79.75 101.96 -126.94
CA LYS A 53 -80.48 100.71 -126.69
C LYS A 53 -79.96 99.55 -127.53
N ASN A 54 -79.59 99.79 -128.79
CA ASN A 54 -79.02 98.75 -129.64
C ASN A 54 -77.62 98.29 -129.18
N ILE A 55 -76.80 99.19 -128.66
CA ILE A 55 -75.49 98.83 -128.09
C ILE A 55 -75.67 97.96 -126.83
N GLY A 56 -76.61 98.31 -125.95
CA GLY A 56 -76.93 97.51 -124.75
C GLY A 56 -77.32 96.08 -125.08
N LYS A 57 -78.26 95.88 -126.01
CA LYS A 57 -78.67 94.54 -126.46
C LYS A 57 -77.51 93.72 -127.03
N LYS A 58 -76.59 94.36 -127.76
CA LYS A 58 -75.45 93.66 -128.37
C LYS A 58 -74.48 93.12 -127.31
N LYS A 59 -74.32 93.83 -126.19
CA LYS A 59 -73.49 93.40 -125.06
C LYS A 59 -74.13 92.29 -124.23
N GLU A 60 -75.45 92.29 -124.07
CA GLU A 60 -76.17 91.18 -123.42
C GLU A 60 -75.94 89.86 -124.18
N VAL A 61 -76.06 89.87 -125.51
CA VAL A 61 -75.81 88.68 -126.35
C VAL A 61 -74.36 88.20 -126.23
N GLU A 62 -73.39 89.12 -126.18
CA GLU A 62 -71.98 88.77 -126.05
C GLU A 62 -71.67 88.09 -124.70
N ILE A 63 -72.34 88.49 -123.61
CA ILE A 63 -72.24 87.84 -122.30
C ILE A 63 -72.90 86.45 -122.34
N GLU A 64 -74.07 86.33 -122.97
CA GLU A 64 -74.81 85.07 -123.08
C GLU A 64 -74.02 84.00 -123.85
N GLU A 65 -73.35 84.39 -124.94
CA GLU A 65 -72.50 83.50 -125.73
C GLU A 65 -71.27 83.03 -124.94
N LEU A 66 -70.67 83.89 -124.12
CA LEU A 66 -69.47 83.60 -123.33
C LEU A 66 -69.79 82.69 -122.13
N CYS A 67 -70.94 82.90 -121.48
CA CYS A 67 -71.47 81.97 -120.48
C CYS A 67 -71.85 80.61 -121.10
N ARG A 68 -72.39 80.60 -122.33
CA ARG A 68 -72.71 79.35 -123.05
C ARG A 68 -71.46 78.54 -123.43
N LEU A 69 -70.35 79.22 -123.74
CA LEU A 69 -69.08 78.55 -124.12
C LEU A 69 -68.35 77.91 -122.93
N HIS A 70 -68.50 78.43 -121.71
CA HIS A 70 -67.67 78.02 -120.56
C HIS A 70 -68.43 77.39 -119.37
N TYR A 71 -69.73 77.12 -119.48
CA TYR A 71 -70.48 76.53 -118.35
C TYR A 71 -70.04 75.09 -118.03
N GLU A 72 -69.64 74.30 -119.04
CA GLU A 72 -69.21 72.90 -118.82
C GLU A 72 -67.89 72.81 -118.04
N ASP A 73 -66.90 73.65 -118.38
CA ASP A 73 -65.60 73.67 -117.69
C ASP A 73 -65.75 74.08 -116.21
N PHE A 74 -66.67 74.98 -115.90
CA PHE A 74 -66.95 75.39 -114.52
C PHE A 74 -67.60 74.27 -113.70
N ILE A 75 -68.53 73.51 -114.30
CA ILE A 75 -69.15 72.36 -113.63
C ILE A 75 -68.11 71.26 -113.35
N LEU A 76 -67.22 70.97 -114.31
CA LEU A 76 -66.16 69.98 -114.14
C LEU A 76 -65.20 70.35 -113.00
N ALA A 77 -64.79 71.62 -112.89
CA ALA A 77 -63.91 72.07 -111.81
C ALA A 77 -64.57 71.98 -110.42
N VAL A 78 -65.89 72.24 -110.33
CA VAL A 78 -66.66 72.09 -109.07
C VAL A 78 -66.81 70.62 -108.69
N ASP A 79 -67.04 69.73 -109.66
CA ASP A 79 -67.12 68.29 -109.41
C ASP A 79 -65.77 67.68 -109.01
N GLU A 80 -64.65 68.12 -109.58
CA GLU A 80 -63.31 67.71 -109.14
C GLU A 80 -63.01 68.15 -107.69
N LEU A 81 -63.36 69.39 -107.32
CA LEU A 81 -63.25 69.89 -105.94
C LEU A 81 -64.12 69.09 -104.97
N ARG A 82 -65.31 68.65 -105.41
CA ARG A 82 -66.18 67.75 -104.64
C ARG A 82 -65.54 66.38 -104.49
N GLY A 83 -64.87 65.86 -105.52
CA GLY A 83 -64.08 64.63 -105.47
C GLY A 83 -62.97 64.69 -104.43
N VAL A 84 -62.15 65.74 -104.44
CA VAL A 84 -61.06 65.94 -103.46
C VAL A 84 -61.59 66.04 -102.03
N LEU A 85 -62.76 66.66 -101.82
CA LEU A 85 -63.41 66.70 -100.50
C LEU A 85 -63.86 65.31 -100.03
N VAL A 86 -64.37 64.46 -100.94
CA VAL A 86 -64.73 63.08 -100.63
C VAL A 86 -63.47 62.26 -100.28
N ASP A 87 -62.42 62.36 -101.09
CA ASP A 87 -61.15 61.66 -100.86
C ASP A 87 -60.50 62.09 -99.53
N ALA A 88 -60.58 63.38 -99.18
CA ALA A 88 -60.06 63.89 -97.92
C ALA A 88 -60.84 63.37 -96.70
N GLU A 89 -62.17 63.26 -96.80
CA GLU A 89 -63.00 62.69 -95.74
C GLU A 89 -62.81 61.16 -95.63
N GLU A 90 -62.62 60.46 -96.76
CA GLU A 90 -62.27 59.04 -96.79
C GLU A 90 -60.90 58.79 -96.16
N LEU A 91 -59.88 59.60 -96.50
CA LEU A 91 -58.55 59.51 -95.88
C LEU A 91 -58.61 59.78 -94.37
N LYS A 92 -59.37 60.79 -93.94
CA LYS A 92 -59.58 61.08 -92.51
C LYS A 92 -60.29 59.93 -91.80
N SER A 93 -61.28 59.31 -92.45
CA SER A 93 -61.95 58.12 -91.93
C SER A 93 -60.97 56.95 -91.79
N LEU A 94 -60.18 56.65 -92.83
CA LEU A 94 -59.15 55.62 -92.80
C LEU A 94 -58.10 55.88 -91.71
N LEU A 95 -57.59 57.12 -91.60
CA LEU A 95 -56.60 57.49 -90.59
C LEU A 95 -57.18 57.37 -89.16
N SER A 96 -58.45 57.73 -88.98
CA SER A 96 -59.14 57.55 -87.71
C SER A 96 -59.37 56.07 -87.38
N GLY A 97 -59.68 55.25 -88.38
CA GLY A 97 -59.85 53.80 -88.26
C GLY A 97 -58.54 53.11 -87.89
N GLU A 98 -57.46 53.37 -88.61
CA GLU A 98 -56.13 52.83 -88.31
C GLU A 98 -55.62 53.30 -86.93
N ASN A 99 -55.87 54.57 -86.55
CA ASN A 99 -55.53 55.06 -85.22
C ASN A 99 -56.34 54.36 -84.12
N SER A 100 -57.64 54.11 -84.33
CA SER A 100 -58.43 53.31 -83.38
C SER A 100 -57.92 51.88 -83.27
N HIS A 101 -57.59 51.24 -84.40
CA HIS A 101 -57.04 49.89 -84.41
C HIS A 101 -55.68 49.81 -83.70
N LEU A 102 -54.79 50.79 -83.92
CA LEU A 102 -53.51 50.88 -83.22
C LEU A 102 -53.70 51.06 -81.71
N GLN A 103 -54.61 51.94 -81.29
CA GLN A 103 -54.93 52.14 -79.87
C GLN A 103 -55.49 50.85 -79.26
N ASP A 104 -56.41 50.16 -79.94
CA ASP A 104 -57.00 48.91 -79.44
C ASP A 104 -55.94 47.82 -79.26
N VAL A 105 -55.07 47.62 -80.27
CA VAL A 105 -53.95 46.66 -80.19
C VAL A 105 -52.95 47.05 -79.10
N SER A 106 -52.60 48.34 -78.99
CA SER A 106 -51.64 48.83 -78.00
C SER A 106 -52.20 48.74 -76.58
N THR A 107 -53.50 48.98 -76.38
CA THR A 107 -54.17 48.86 -75.07
C THR A 107 -54.23 47.39 -74.65
N ALA A 108 -54.56 46.48 -75.58
CA ALA A 108 -54.50 45.04 -75.32
C ALA A 108 -53.07 44.56 -74.99
N LEU A 109 -52.05 45.11 -75.65
CA LEU A 109 -50.65 44.77 -75.38
C LEU A 109 -50.15 45.34 -74.04
N LEU A 110 -50.56 46.56 -73.67
CA LEU A 110 -50.25 47.16 -72.37
C LEU A 110 -50.85 46.34 -71.22
N LEU A 111 -52.10 45.88 -71.35
CA LEU A 111 -52.71 44.96 -70.38
C LEU A 111 -51.90 43.66 -70.25
N LYS A 112 -51.42 43.10 -71.37
CA LYS A 112 -50.54 41.92 -71.35
C LYS A 112 -49.17 42.18 -70.72
N LEU A 113 -48.63 43.40 -70.87
CA LEU A 113 -47.38 43.81 -70.23
C LEU A 113 -47.56 43.99 -68.72
N ASP A 114 -48.67 44.59 -68.28
CA ASP A 114 -49.01 44.71 -66.86
C ASP A 114 -49.20 43.33 -66.22
N GLU A 115 -49.92 42.42 -66.89
CA GLU A 115 -50.01 41.01 -66.49
C GLU A 115 -48.62 40.35 -66.37
N LEU A 116 -47.71 40.61 -67.30
CA LEU A 116 -46.34 40.09 -67.28
C LEU A 116 -45.52 40.64 -66.11
N LEU A 117 -45.63 41.93 -65.81
CA LEU A 117 -44.95 42.57 -64.67
C LEU A 117 -45.46 42.04 -63.33
N GLU A 118 -46.77 41.85 -63.20
CA GLU A 118 -47.38 41.18 -62.06
C GLU A 118 -46.85 39.74 -61.92
N LEU A 119 -46.78 38.99 -63.02
CA LEU A 119 -46.18 37.65 -63.02
C LEU A 119 -44.69 37.65 -62.62
N TYR A 120 -43.91 38.65 -63.01
CA TYR A 120 -42.53 38.81 -62.56
C TYR A 120 -42.43 39.13 -61.06
N SER A 121 -43.31 39.97 -60.55
CA SER A 121 -43.43 40.26 -59.11
C SER A 121 -43.77 39.00 -58.32
N VAL A 122 -44.77 38.24 -58.79
CA VAL A 122 -45.15 36.94 -58.22
C VAL A 122 -43.96 35.96 -58.27
N LYS A 123 -43.27 35.85 -59.41
CA LYS A 123 -42.08 34.98 -59.55
C LYS A 123 -40.97 35.36 -58.56
N LYS A 124 -40.71 36.65 -58.36
CA LYS A 124 -39.73 37.14 -57.37
C LYS A 124 -40.16 36.78 -55.95
N ASN A 125 -41.42 37.04 -55.60
CA ASN A 125 -41.97 36.72 -54.29
C ASN A 125 -41.92 35.21 -53.99
N VAL A 126 -42.26 34.37 -54.97
CA VAL A 126 -42.15 32.92 -54.88
C VAL A 126 -40.68 32.48 -54.74
N GLY A 127 -39.75 33.10 -55.48
CA GLY A 127 -38.32 32.83 -55.38
C GLY A 127 -37.74 33.15 -53.99
N GLU A 128 -38.12 34.29 -53.41
CA GLU A 128 -37.74 34.67 -52.05
C GLU A 128 -38.38 33.77 -50.99
N ALA A 129 -39.66 33.39 -51.16
CA ALA A 129 -40.33 32.44 -50.28
C ALA A 129 -39.64 31.07 -50.32
N MET A 130 -39.25 30.61 -51.51
CA MET A 130 -38.59 29.32 -51.69
C MET A 130 -37.18 29.29 -51.07
N THR A 131 -36.41 30.38 -51.16
CA THR A 131 -35.11 30.49 -50.46
C THR A 131 -35.29 30.51 -48.94
N LYS A 132 -36.27 31.26 -48.42
CA LYS A 132 -36.59 31.27 -46.97
C LYS A 132 -37.04 29.88 -46.48
N LEU A 133 -37.88 29.18 -47.22
CA LEU A 133 -38.33 27.82 -46.90
C LEU A 133 -37.18 26.81 -46.89
N LYS A 134 -36.26 26.85 -47.88
CA LYS A 134 -35.08 25.98 -47.90
C LYS A 134 -34.22 26.13 -46.64
N ILE A 135 -34.04 27.34 -46.14
CA ILE A 135 -33.32 27.60 -44.88
C ILE A 135 -34.09 27.00 -43.69
N CYS A 136 -35.41 27.19 -43.61
CA CYS A 136 -36.23 26.62 -42.54
C CYS A 136 -36.21 25.08 -42.53
N VAL A 137 -36.30 24.42 -43.70
CA VAL A 137 -36.21 22.96 -43.82
C VAL A 137 -34.86 22.45 -43.32
N LYS A 138 -33.76 23.10 -43.69
CA LYS A 138 -32.42 22.74 -43.22
C LYS A 138 -32.32 22.83 -41.69
N VAL A 139 -32.84 23.91 -41.09
CA VAL A 139 -32.82 24.10 -39.63
C VAL A 139 -33.69 23.06 -38.92
N ILE A 140 -34.89 22.79 -39.43
CA ILE A 140 -35.79 21.77 -38.86
C ILE A 140 -35.18 20.37 -38.99
N GLY A 141 -34.54 20.06 -40.12
CA GLY A 141 -33.81 18.80 -40.32
C GLY A 141 -32.72 18.59 -39.28
N LEU A 142 -31.89 19.62 -39.02
CA LEU A 142 -30.88 19.57 -37.95
C LEU A 142 -31.50 19.41 -36.56
N CYS A 143 -32.65 20.03 -36.29
CA CYS A 143 -33.37 19.83 -35.04
C CYS A 143 -33.88 18.39 -34.88
N ILE A 144 -34.38 17.77 -35.96
CA ILE A 144 -34.82 16.37 -35.95
C ILE A 144 -33.64 15.44 -35.68
N GLU A 145 -32.50 15.63 -36.35
CA GLU A 145 -31.28 14.86 -36.09
C GLU A 145 -30.80 15.04 -34.64
N CYS A 146 -30.79 16.27 -34.13
CA CYS A 146 -30.41 16.55 -32.74
C CYS A 146 -31.33 15.81 -31.76
N ASN A 147 -32.64 15.82 -32.00
CA ASN A 147 -33.62 15.10 -31.17
C ASN A 147 -33.40 13.58 -31.24
N GLY A 148 -33.10 13.04 -32.43
CA GLY A 148 -32.73 11.63 -32.60
C GLY A 148 -31.50 11.25 -31.78
N TYR A 149 -30.44 12.05 -31.84
CA TYR A 149 -29.23 11.83 -31.04
C TYR A 149 -29.50 11.90 -29.53
N ILE A 150 -30.39 12.79 -29.06
CA ILE A 150 -30.77 12.87 -27.64
C ILE A 150 -31.56 11.63 -27.21
N ALA A 151 -32.48 11.15 -28.05
CA ALA A 151 -33.27 9.94 -27.80
C ALA A 151 -32.38 8.69 -27.70
N GLU A 152 -31.38 8.57 -28.58
CA GLU A 152 -30.37 7.49 -28.57
C GLU A 152 -29.27 7.70 -27.51
N ALA A 153 -29.36 8.73 -26.67
CA ALA A 153 -28.32 9.15 -25.72
C ALA A 153 -26.94 9.47 -26.35
N LYS A 154 -26.85 9.70 -27.66
CA LYS A 154 -25.61 10.12 -28.34
C LYS A 154 -25.35 11.62 -28.12
N PHE A 155 -24.94 11.98 -26.91
CA PHE A 155 -24.81 13.39 -26.50
C PHE A 155 -23.73 14.19 -27.24
N ARG A 156 -22.61 13.57 -27.64
CA ARG A 156 -21.54 14.27 -28.37
C ARG A 156 -22.00 14.71 -29.78
N PRO A 157 -22.56 13.81 -30.63
CA PRO A 157 -23.22 14.23 -31.86
C PRO A 157 -24.31 15.28 -31.64
N ALA A 158 -25.15 15.11 -30.61
CA ALA A 158 -26.20 16.08 -30.29
C ALA A 158 -25.64 17.48 -30.03
N LEU A 159 -24.59 17.63 -29.21
CA LEU A 159 -23.97 18.93 -28.94
C LEU A 159 -23.35 19.55 -30.20
N LYS A 160 -22.69 18.75 -31.04
CA LYS A 160 -22.13 19.23 -32.31
C LYS A 160 -23.22 19.74 -33.26
N THR A 161 -24.33 19.01 -33.38
CA THR A 161 -25.49 19.44 -34.18
C THR A 161 -26.12 20.70 -33.58
N LEU A 162 -26.17 20.81 -32.26
CA LEU A 162 -26.71 21.98 -31.56
C LEU A 162 -25.86 23.24 -31.78
N ASP A 163 -24.52 23.11 -31.85
CA ASP A 163 -23.63 24.22 -32.20
C ASP A 163 -23.75 24.62 -33.68
N LEU A 164 -23.99 23.66 -34.59
CA LEU A 164 -24.34 23.95 -36.00
C LEU A 164 -25.67 24.73 -36.10
N ILE A 165 -26.69 24.33 -35.34
CA ILE A 165 -27.97 25.05 -35.24
C ILE A 165 -27.73 26.47 -34.70
N LYS A 166 -26.89 26.62 -33.68
CA LYS A 166 -26.51 27.92 -33.12
C LYS A 166 -25.84 28.82 -34.15
N GLY A 167 -24.92 28.28 -34.96
CA GLY A 167 -24.30 29.02 -36.08
C GLY A 167 -25.32 29.46 -37.14
N CYS A 168 -26.37 28.66 -37.36
CA CYS A 168 -27.44 28.98 -38.31
C CYS A 168 -28.48 29.99 -37.77
N LEU A 169 -28.51 30.29 -36.47
CA LEU A 169 -29.52 31.19 -35.84
C LEU A 169 -29.58 32.59 -36.45
N GLN A 170 -28.44 33.13 -36.91
CA GLN A 170 -28.40 34.45 -37.53
C GLN A 170 -29.11 34.46 -38.89
N ASN A 171 -29.09 33.32 -39.60
CA ASN A 171 -29.62 33.17 -40.96
C ASN A 171 -31.10 32.77 -41.00
N ILE A 172 -31.77 32.59 -39.85
CA ILE A 172 -33.17 32.20 -39.80
C ILE A 172 -34.07 33.40 -40.16
N PRO A 173 -34.81 33.35 -41.27
CA PRO A 173 -35.64 34.47 -41.71
C PRO A 173 -36.92 34.65 -40.87
N VAL A 174 -37.40 33.58 -40.21
CA VAL A 174 -38.62 33.59 -39.41
C VAL A 174 -38.32 33.91 -37.95
N LYS A 175 -38.77 35.09 -37.48
CA LYS A 175 -38.53 35.58 -36.10
C LYS A 175 -39.06 34.62 -35.02
N LEU A 176 -40.24 34.01 -35.24
CA LEU A 176 -40.84 33.09 -34.28
C LEU A 176 -39.99 31.80 -34.13
N LEU A 177 -39.63 31.18 -35.25
CA LEU A 177 -38.77 29.99 -35.27
C LEU A 177 -37.42 30.27 -34.61
N LYS A 178 -36.81 31.43 -34.92
CA LYS A 178 -35.56 31.89 -34.28
C LYS A 178 -35.69 32.00 -32.76
N LYS A 179 -36.80 32.56 -32.24
CA LYS A 179 -37.06 32.66 -30.80
C LYS A 179 -37.27 31.29 -30.16
N VAL A 180 -38.03 30.40 -30.79
CA VAL A 180 -38.30 29.05 -30.26
C VAL A 180 -37.01 28.24 -30.19
N VAL A 181 -36.26 28.14 -31.30
CA VAL A 181 -34.99 27.41 -31.35
C VAL A 181 -33.96 28.02 -30.39
N GLY A 182 -33.86 29.36 -30.35
CA GLY A 182 -32.97 30.06 -29.43
C GLY A 182 -33.27 29.79 -27.95
N ARG A 183 -34.54 29.63 -27.56
CA ARG A 183 -34.94 29.26 -26.20
C ARG A 183 -34.69 27.79 -25.87
N GLN A 184 -34.79 26.90 -26.86
CA GLN A 184 -34.63 25.46 -26.63
C GLN A 184 -33.16 25.01 -26.53
N ILE A 185 -32.24 25.68 -27.21
CA ILE A 185 -30.79 25.39 -27.15
C ILE A 185 -30.27 25.29 -25.70
N PRO A 186 -30.45 26.30 -24.82
CA PRO A 186 -29.98 26.20 -23.43
C PRO A 186 -30.71 25.13 -22.62
N LEU A 187 -31.99 24.89 -22.88
CA LEU A 187 -32.77 23.84 -22.21
C LEU A 187 -32.25 22.44 -22.55
N ILE A 188 -31.90 22.21 -23.82
CA ILE A 188 -31.30 20.96 -24.27
C ILE A 188 -29.91 20.77 -23.68
N LYS A 189 -29.06 21.82 -23.67
CA LYS A 189 -27.73 21.75 -23.01
C LYS A 189 -27.87 21.38 -21.53
N LEU A 190 -28.82 22.01 -20.82
CA LEU A 190 -29.12 21.72 -19.41
C LEU A 190 -29.67 20.29 -19.21
N HIS A 191 -30.50 19.79 -20.13
CA HIS A 191 -31.01 18.42 -20.08
C HIS A 191 -29.87 17.39 -20.24
N ILE A 192 -28.97 17.62 -21.20
CA ILE A 192 -27.78 16.77 -21.41
C ILE A 192 -26.89 16.80 -20.17
N GLU A 193 -26.59 17.98 -19.64
CA GLU A 193 -25.81 18.15 -18.40
C GLU A 193 -26.42 17.36 -17.24
N LYS A 194 -27.73 17.53 -16.96
CA LYS A 194 -28.41 16.82 -15.87
C LYS A 194 -28.39 15.30 -16.06
N LYS A 195 -28.60 14.80 -17.28
CA LYS A 195 -28.62 13.36 -17.55
C LYS A 195 -27.23 12.74 -17.35
N VAL A 196 -26.19 13.40 -17.83
CA VAL A 196 -24.79 12.99 -17.66
C VAL A 196 -24.35 13.06 -16.20
N CYS A 197 -24.76 14.11 -15.47
CA CYS A 197 -24.52 14.20 -14.03
C CYS A 197 -25.23 13.08 -13.24
N SER A 198 -26.45 12.69 -13.64
CA SER A 198 -27.15 11.57 -13.03
C SER A 198 -26.40 10.25 -13.24
N GLU A 199 -25.99 9.95 -14.48
CA GLU A 199 -25.20 8.75 -14.80
C GLU A 199 -23.88 8.71 -14.02
N PHE A 200 -23.22 9.87 -13.88
CA PHE A 200 -22.00 10.00 -13.08
C PHE A 200 -22.25 9.79 -11.58
N ASN A 201 -23.36 10.28 -11.04
CA ASN A 201 -23.72 10.09 -9.63
C ASN A 201 -24.06 8.62 -9.32
N ASP A 202 -24.74 7.94 -10.24
CA ASP A 202 -24.99 6.50 -10.14
C ASP A 202 -23.66 5.73 -10.14
N TRP A 203 -22.72 6.13 -11.01
CA TRP A 203 -21.37 5.60 -11.01
C TRP A 203 -20.64 5.85 -9.69
N LEU A 204 -20.73 7.04 -9.10
CA LEU A 204 -20.10 7.37 -7.80
C LEU A 204 -20.57 6.45 -6.68
N VAL A 205 -21.85 6.07 -6.66
CA VAL A 205 -22.41 5.14 -5.67
C VAL A 205 -21.91 3.72 -5.95
N HIS A 206 -21.92 3.31 -7.22
CA HIS A 206 -21.49 2.00 -7.64
C HIS A 206 -20.01 1.74 -7.34
N ILE A 207 -19.12 2.67 -7.75
CA ILE A 207 -17.68 2.53 -7.57
C ILE A 207 -17.27 2.56 -6.10
N ARG A 208 -17.97 3.34 -5.25
CA ARG A 208 -17.74 3.32 -3.79
C ARG A 208 -18.05 1.94 -3.20
N ARG A 209 -19.10 1.27 -3.66
CA ARG A 209 -19.43 -0.10 -3.24
C ARG A 209 -18.42 -1.13 -3.75
N MET A 210 -17.95 -0.95 -4.99
CA MET A 210 -16.96 -1.85 -5.59
C MET A 210 -15.54 -1.65 -5.05
N ALA A 211 -15.20 -0.46 -4.52
CA ALA A 211 -13.86 -0.15 -4.02
C ALA A 211 -13.37 -1.22 -3.03
N LYS A 212 -14.19 -1.63 -2.06
CA LYS A 212 -13.85 -2.74 -1.16
C LYS A 212 -13.46 -4.02 -1.89
N GLN A 213 -14.20 -4.42 -2.92
CA GLN A 213 -13.93 -5.64 -3.68
C GLN A 213 -12.64 -5.50 -4.50
N ILE A 214 -12.42 -4.35 -5.14
CA ILE A 214 -11.19 -4.03 -5.88
C ILE A 214 -9.98 -4.13 -4.96
N GLY A 215 -10.06 -3.54 -3.77
CA GLY A 215 -9.00 -3.61 -2.77
C GLY A 215 -8.79 -5.03 -2.24
N GLN A 216 -9.85 -5.78 -1.95
CA GLN A 216 -9.76 -7.18 -1.49
C GLN A 216 -9.07 -8.08 -2.52
N VAL A 217 -9.42 -7.96 -3.80
CA VAL A 217 -8.79 -8.77 -4.85
C VAL A 217 -7.33 -8.39 -5.03
N SER A 218 -7.02 -7.09 -5.02
CA SER A 218 -5.63 -6.61 -5.17
C SER A 218 -4.74 -7.03 -3.99
N ILE A 219 -5.26 -6.96 -2.76
CA ILE A 219 -4.57 -7.44 -1.56
C ILE A 219 -4.44 -8.98 -1.58
N GLY A 220 -5.47 -9.69 -2.04
CA GLY A 220 -5.42 -11.14 -2.22
C GLY A 220 -4.33 -11.56 -3.20
N GLN A 221 -4.17 -10.84 -4.32
CA GLN A 221 -3.08 -11.06 -5.28
C GLN A 221 -1.71 -10.78 -4.67
N ALA A 222 -1.55 -9.69 -3.92
CA ALA A 222 -0.31 -9.41 -3.20
C ALA A 222 0.02 -10.51 -2.16
N SER A 223 -0.99 -11.08 -1.49
CA SER A 223 -0.82 -12.20 -0.57
C SER A 223 -0.38 -13.46 -1.28
N LEU A 224 -0.97 -13.78 -2.44
CA LEU A 224 -0.58 -14.94 -3.25
C LEU A 224 0.85 -14.80 -3.77
N ALA A 225 1.22 -13.61 -4.24
CA ALA A 225 2.59 -13.30 -4.65
C ALA A 225 3.59 -13.49 -3.50
N ARG A 226 3.25 -13.03 -2.30
CA ARG A 226 4.06 -13.24 -1.09
C ARG A 226 4.22 -14.73 -0.75
N GLN A 227 3.15 -15.51 -0.77
CA GLN A 227 3.21 -16.96 -0.50
C GLN A 227 4.08 -17.71 -1.51
N LYS A 228 4.02 -17.31 -2.79
CA LYS A 228 4.91 -17.86 -3.83
C LYS A 228 6.38 -17.54 -3.52
N ASP A 229 6.69 -16.31 -3.14
CA ASP A 229 8.04 -15.88 -2.77
C ASP A 229 8.57 -16.60 -1.52
N GLU A 230 7.73 -16.78 -0.50
CA GLU A 230 8.05 -17.59 0.69
C GLU A 230 8.33 -19.06 0.33
N GLY A 231 7.51 -19.65 -0.55
CA GLY A 231 7.70 -21.02 -1.02
C GLY A 231 9.00 -21.19 -1.82
N MET A 232 9.38 -20.20 -2.64
CA MET A 232 10.66 -20.20 -3.34
C MET A 232 11.83 -20.09 -2.36
N ARG A 233 11.75 -19.19 -1.36
CA ARG A 233 12.77 -19.06 -0.31
C ARG A 233 12.89 -20.31 0.57
N ALA A 234 11.78 -20.99 0.87
CA ALA A 234 11.80 -22.25 1.60
C ALA A 234 12.53 -23.34 0.83
N ARG A 235 12.22 -23.52 -0.47
CA ARG A 235 12.91 -24.48 -1.33
C ARG A 235 14.39 -24.18 -1.50
N GLN A 236 14.74 -22.89 -1.59
CA GLN A 236 16.14 -22.45 -1.63
C GLN A 236 16.89 -22.86 -0.35
N ARG A 237 16.29 -22.64 0.83
CA ARG A 237 16.87 -23.07 2.11
C ARG A 237 17.05 -24.58 2.19
N GLU A 238 16.04 -25.35 1.77
CA GLU A 238 16.14 -26.81 1.71
C GLU A 238 17.29 -27.25 0.79
N ALA A 239 17.45 -26.65 -0.39
CA ALA A 239 18.54 -26.97 -1.31
C ALA A 239 19.93 -26.64 -0.73
N GLU A 240 20.05 -25.54 0.01
CA GLU A 240 21.29 -25.14 0.69
C GLU A 240 21.67 -26.10 1.84
N GLU A 241 20.68 -26.62 2.58
CA GLU A 241 20.89 -27.61 3.63
C GLU A 241 21.31 -28.98 3.09
N HIS A 242 20.78 -29.40 1.94
CA HIS A 242 21.17 -30.67 1.30
C HIS A 242 22.50 -30.59 0.54
N SER A 243 23.00 -29.38 0.26
CA SER A 243 24.27 -29.14 -0.43
C SER A 243 25.47 -29.29 0.52
N HIS A 244 25.57 -30.42 1.24
CA HIS A 244 26.74 -30.80 2.05
C HIS A 244 27.98 -31.19 1.20
N ALA A 245 27.89 -31.18 -0.13
CA ALA A 245 28.97 -31.57 -1.04
C ALA A 245 29.54 -30.37 -1.84
N GLY A 246 30.64 -29.80 -1.35
CA GLY A 246 31.59 -29.00 -2.13
C GLY A 246 31.18 -27.56 -2.50
N PRO A 247 32.16 -26.70 -2.87
CA PRO A 247 31.91 -25.38 -3.41
C PRO A 247 31.80 -25.50 -4.94
N ASP A 248 30.59 -25.66 -5.45
CA ASP A 248 30.32 -25.38 -6.85
C ASP A 248 29.37 -24.17 -6.92
N GLU A 249 29.92 -23.05 -7.38
CA GLU A 249 29.20 -21.80 -7.65
C GLU A 249 28.30 -22.00 -8.88
N HIS A 250 27.30 -22.86 -8.80
CA HIS A 250 26.25 -22.96 -9.79
C HIS A 250 24.96 -22.49 -9.16
N MET A 251 24.79 -21.16 -9.24
CA MET A 251 23.56 -20.42 -9.02
C MET A 251 22.46 -21.04 -9.88
N TYR A 252 21.71 -21.98 -9.31
CA TYR A 252 20.47 -22.47 -9.90
C TYR A 252 19.46 -21.32 -9.87
N THR A 253 19.50 -20.46 -10.86
CA THR A 253 18.34 -19.66 -11.27
C THR A 253 17.25 -20.64 -11.67
N LEU A 254 16.38 -20.96 -10.70
CA LEU A 254 15.08 -21.55 -10.96
C LEU A 254 14.28 -20.52 -11.76
N ASP A 255 14.48 -20.51 -13.07
CA ASP A 255 13.69 -19.75 -14.02
C ASP A 255 12.31 -20.41 -14.10
N VAL A 256 11.47 -20.11 -13.11
CA VAL A 256 10.05 -20.40 -13.19
C VAL A 256 9.49 -19.37 -14.16
N GLU A 257 9.20 -19.83 -15.39
CA GLU A 257 8.41 -19.10 -16.37
C GLU A 257 7.08 -18.67 -15.72
N ASN A 258 7.04 -17.48 -15.15
CA ASN A 258 5.84 -16.86 -14.58
C ASN A 258 5.01 -16.25 -15.72
N THR A 259 4.35 -17.08 -16.50
CA THR A 259 3.18 -16.65 -17.27
C THR A 259 1.97 -16.60 -16.34
N ASP A 260 1.81 -15.50 -15.59
CA ASP A 260 0.56 -15.22 -14.89
C ASP A 260 -0.03 -13.93 -15.47
N GLU A 261 -1.10 -14.09 -16.25
CA GLU A 261 -1.99 -13.01 -16.63
C GLU A 261 -2.51 -12.34 -15.36
N GLU A 262 -2.04 -11.13 -15.11
CA GLU A 262 -2.45 -10.34 -13.95
C GLU A 262 -3.94 -10.03 -14.11
N THR A 263 -4.79 -10.78 -13.40
CA THR A 263 -6.25 -10.62 -13.41
C THR A 263 -6.62 -9.28 -12.78
N THR A 264 -6.42 -8.20 -13.53
CA THR A 264 -6.82 -6.85 -13.14
C THR A 264 -8.34 -6.80 -13.21
N LEU A 265 -8.96 -6.51 -12.08
CA LEU A 265 -10.42 -6.45 -11.98
C LEU A 265 -10.89 -5.25 -12.82
N ASP A 266 -11.51 -5.52 -13.97
CA ASP A 266 -11.93 -4.45 -14.87
C ASP A 266 -13.20 -3.79 -14.34
N PHE A 267 -13.19 -2.47 -14.23
CA PHE A 267 -14.33 -1.67 -13.79
C PHE A 267 -14.53 -0.51 -14.77
N ASP A 268 -15.80 -0.24 -15.08
CA ASP A 268 -16.15 0.69 -16.14
C ASP A 268 -15.94 2.14 -15.73
N LEU A 269 -15.02 2.82 -16.41
CA LEU A 269 -14.77 4.26 -16.30
C LEU A 269 -15.48 5.08 -17.39
N THR A 270 -16.23 4.43 -18.29
CA THR A 270 -16.97 5.09 -19.38
C THR A 270 -17.88 6.23 -18.90
N PRO A 271 -18.65 6.09 -17.80
CA PRO A 271 -19.47 7.20 -17.30
C PRO A 271 -18.66 8.43 -16.92
N VAL A 272 -17.44 8.22 -16.36
CA VAL A 272 -16.53 9.29 -15.96
C VAL A 272 -15.96 10.01 -17.18
N TYR A 273 -15.41 9.27 -18.14
CA TYR A 273 -14.85 9.86 -19.36
C TYR A 273 -15.93 10.59 -20.17
N ARG A 274 -17.11 9.98 -20.31
CA ARG A 274 -18.25 10.58 -21.00
C ARG A 274 -18.67 11.88 -20.32
N ALA A 275 -18.76 11.88 -18.99
CA ALA A 275 -19.10 13.08 -18.24
C ALA A 275 -18.02 14.16 -18.40
N HIS A 276 -16.75 13.81 -18.28
CA HIS A 276 -15.64 14.74 -18.45
C HIS A 276 -15.64 15.40 -19.84
N HIS A 277 -15.69 14.59 -20.90
CA HIS A 277 -15.71 15.10 -22.27
C HIS A 277 -16.94 15.96 -22.59
N ILE A 278 -18.12 15.59 -22.10
CA ILE A 278 -19.35 16.38 -22.33
C ILE A 278 -19.27 17.73 -21.60
N HIS A 279 -18.77 17.77 -20.36
CA HIS A 279 -18.60 19.02 -19.62
C HIS A 279 -17.56 19.95 -20.27
N ILE A 280 -16.49 19.39 -20.86
CA ILE A 280 -15.55 20.16 -21.71
C ILE A 280 -16.29 20.76 -22.92
N CYS A 281 -17.09 19.97 -23.64
CA CYS A 281 -17.87 20.45 -24.79
C CYS A 281 -18.89 21.55 -24.40
N LEU A 282 -19.40 21.52 -23.17
CA LEU A 282 -20.29 22.53 -22.62
C LEU A 282 -19.58 23.80 -22.13
N GLY A 283 -18.24 23.80 -22.04
CA GLY A 283 -17.44 24.91 -21.52
C GLY A 283 -17.41 25.00 -19.99
N ILE A 284 -17.77 23.92 -19.28
CA ILE A 284 -17.82 23.84 -17.81
C ILE A 284 -16.94 22.71 -17.26
N GLY A 285 -15.89 22.32 -18.00
CA GLY A 285 -14.97 21.23 -17.64
C GLY A 285 -14.34 21.39 -16.25
N GLU A 286 -13.82 22.58 -15.93
CA GLU A 286 -13.22 22.89 -14.62
C GLU A 286 -14.19 22.68 -13.46
N LYS A 287 -15.46 23.10 -13.62
CA LYS A 287 -16.49 22.88 -12.58
C LYS A 287 -16.74 21.40 -12.33
N PHE A 288 -16.68 20.58 -13.38
CA PHE A 288 -16.86 19.13 -13.25
C PHE A 288 -15.65 18.45 -12.61
N ARG A 289 -14.43 18.91 -12.90
CA ARG A 289 -13.21 18.44 -12.22
C ARG A 289 -13.29 18.69 -10.72
N ASP A 290 -13.65 19.91 -10.32
CA ASP A 290 -13.90 20.26 -8.93
C ASP A 290 -15.02 19.43 -8.30
N TYR A 291 -16.09 19.18 -9.05
CA TYR A 291 -17.20 18.35 -8.59
C TYR A 291 -16.78 16.90 -8.35
N TYR A 292 -16.04 16.30 -9.28
CA TYR A 292 -15.48 14.95 -9.12
C TYR A 292 -14.60 14.88 -7.86
N TYR A 293 -13.61 15.77 -7.76
CA TYR A 293 -12.63 15.78 -6.67
C TYR A 293 -13.32 15.93 -5.31
N LYS A 294 -14.23 16.90 -5.16
CA LYS A 294 -14.96 17.13 -3.90
C LYS A 294 -15.83 15.94 -3.49
N ASN A 295 -16.54 15.32 -4.43
CA ASN A 295 -17.38 14.15 -4.12
C ASN A 295 -16.53 12.95 -3.71
N ARG A 296 -15.45 12.65 -4.44
CA ARG A 296 -14.55 11.53 -4.11
C ARG A 296 -13.86 11.76 -2.77
N LEU A 297 -13.38 12.98 -2.50
CA LEU A 297 -12.82 13.34 -1.20
C LEU A 297 -13.84 13.21 -0.05
N MET A 298 -15.11 13.57 -0.28
CA MET A 298 -16.18 13.38 0.70
C MET A 298 -16.46 11.89 0.96
N GLN A 299 -16.49 11.06 -0.09
CA GLN A 299 -16.64 9.61 0.05
C GLN A 299 -15.50 8.99 0.87
N LEU A 300 -14.25 9.35 0.57
CA LEU A 300 -13.09 8.91 1.33
C LEU A 300 -13.19 9.32 2.80
N ASN A 301 -13.54 10.57 3.08
CA ASN A 301 -13.69 11.05 4.46
C ASN A 301 -14.79 10.33 5.24
N LEU A 302 -15.88 9.91 4.59
CA LEU A 302 -16.93 9.10 5.19
C LEU A 302 -16.46 7.66 5.42
N ASP A 303 -15.74 7.07 4.46
CA ASP A 303 -15.19 5.71 4.58
C ASP A 303 -14.08 5.62 5.65
N MET A 304 -13.37 6.72 5.90
CA MET A 304 -12.34 6.84 6.94
C MET A 304 -12.90 7.02 8.37
N GLN A 305 -14.18 7.33 8.53
CA GLN A 305 -14.82 7.38 9.84
C GLN A 305 -15.11 5.96 10.30
N SER A 306 -14.14 5.33 10.97
CA SER A 306 -14.30 3.99 11.53
C SER A 306 -15.50 3.97 12.50
N SER A 307 -16.50 3.13 12.23
CA SER A 307 -17.62 2.93 13.14
C SER A 307 -17.12 2.31 14.44
N THR A 308 -17.24 3.03 15.56
CA THR A 308 -16.85 2.57 16.92
C THR A 308 -17.63 1.33 17.41
N SER A 309 -18.60 0.84 16.62
CA SER A 309 -19.50 -0.23 17.01
C SER A 309 -18.91 -1.65 16.87
N GLN A 310 -17.86 -1.85 16.06
CA GLN A 310 -17.25 -3.16 15.84
C GLN A 310 -15.79 -3.17 16.33
N PRO A 311 -15.29 -4.30 16.88
CA PRO A 311 -13.88 -4.45 17.19
C PRO A 311 -13.01 -4.18 15.96
N PHE A 312 -11.91 -3.45 16.13
CA PHE A 312 -11.00 -3.14 15.02
C PHE A 312 -10.43 -4.40 14.37
N LEU A 313 -10.21 -5.46 15.16
CA LEU A 313 -9.72 -6.74 14.68
C LEU A 313 -10.61 -7.40 13.62
N GLU A 314 -11.93 -7.24 13.69
CA GLU A 314 -12.85 -7.81 12.69
C GLU A 314 -13.06 -6.88 11.49
N SER A 315 -12.90 -5.58 11.71
CA SER A 315 -13.19 -4.53 10.71
C SER A 315 -11.96 -4.02 9.95
N HIS A 316 -10.73 -4.34 10.37
CA HIS A 316 -9.51 -3.82 9.73
C HIS A 316 -9.38 -4.22 8.25
N GLN A 317 -9.64 -5.50 7.90
CA GLN A 317 -9.54 -5.97 6.52
C GLN A 317 -10.50 -5.25 5.57
N PRO A 318 -11.82 -5.20 5.83
CA PRO A 318 -12.75 -4.50 4.95
C PRO A 318 -12.50 -2.98 4.90
N PHE A 319 -12.06 -2.39 6.02
CA PHE A 319 -11.68 -0.97 6.09
C PHE A 319 -10.49 -0.65 5.20
N LEU A 320 -9.37 -1.36 5.38
CA LEU A 320 -8.14 -1.14 4.61
C LEU A 320 -8.31 -1.52 3.13
N ALA A 321 -9.13 -2.52 2.81
CA ALA A 321 -9.49 -2.83 1.43
C ALA A 321 -10.31 -1.72 0.76
N GLN A 322 -11.26 -1.10 1.48
CA GLN A 322 -12.03 0.04 0.95
C GLN A 322 -11.08 1.20 0.58
N VAL A 323 -10.11 1.49 1.45
CA VAL A 323 -9.08 2.51 1.19
C VAL A 323 -8.21 2.13 -0.01
N ALA A 324 -7.70 0.89 -0.07
CA ALA A 324 -6.90 0.42 -1.20
C ALA A 324 -7.64 0.59 -2.52
N GLY A 325 -8.91 0.14 -2.59
CA GLY A 325 -9.73 0.24 -3.78
C GLY A 325 -10.03 1.68 -4.19
N PHE A 326 -10.20 2.59 -3.23
CA PHE A 326 -10.36 4.01 -3.53
C PHE A 326 -9.14 4.55 -4.30
N PHE A 327 -7.93 4.33 -3.78
CA PHE A 327 -6.71 4.84 -4.40
C PHE A 327 -6.36 4.12 -5.72
N ILE A 328 -6.68 2.83 -5.87
CA ILE A 328 -6.55 2.13 -7.16
C ILE A 328 -7.45 2.76 -8.23
N VAL A 329 -8.68 3.13 -7.87
CA VAL A 329 -9.60 3.82 -8.79
C VAL A 329 -9.08 5.20 -9.15
N GLU A 330 -8.63 6.00 -8.17
CA GLU A 330 -8.08 7.34 -8.43
C GLU A 330 -6.82 7.28 -9.31
N GLU A 331 -5.92 6.33 -9.09
CA GLU A 331 -4.73 6.13 -9.92
C GLU A 331 -5.11 5.78 -11.37
N ARG A 332 -6.09 4.89 -11.55
CA ARG A 332 -6.58 4.55 -12.90
C ARG A 332 -7.18 5.77 -13.57
N VAL A 333 -7.98 6.58 -12.87
CA VAL A 333 -8.54 7.83 -13.41
C VAL A 333 -7.44 8.82 -13.74
N LEU A 334 -6.44 9.01 -12.87
CA LEU A 334 -5.30 9.92 -13.10
C LEU A 334 -4.55 9.56 -14.38
N ARG A 335 -4.28 8.27 -14.62
CA ARG A 335 -3.54 7.82 -15.81
C ARG A 335 -4.33 7.88 -17.12
N THR A 336 -5.66 7.80 -17.05
CA THR A 336 -6.50 7.56 -18.25
C THR A 336 -7.45 8.70 -18.59
N ALA A 337 -7.90 9.49 -17.61
CA ALA A 337 -8.76 10.65 -17.80
C ALA A 337 -7.88 11.89 -17.98
N ASP A 338 -7.44 12.13 -19.22
CA ASP A 338 -6.58 13.24 -19.67
C ASP A 338 -6.85 14.57 -18.93
N GLY A 339 -6.02 14.88 -17.93
CA GLY A 339 -6.09 16.11 -17.15
C GLY A 339 -7.29 16.23 -16.20
N MET A 340 -8.03 15.18 -15.88
CA MET A 340 -9.17 15.24 -14.95
C MET A 340 -8.72 15.49 -13.50
N LEU A 341 -7.71 14.74 -13.05
CA LEU A 341 -7.03 14.88 -11.76
C LEU A 341 -5.60 15.34 -11.98
N THR A 342 -5.02 16.03 -11.00
CA THR A 342 -3.57 16.31 -10.96
C THR A 342 -2.87 15.38 -9.99
N GLU A 343 -1.60 15.07 -10.24
CA GLU A 343 -0.76 14.28 -9.32
C GLU A 343 -0.78 14.87 -7.91
N SER A 344 -0.65 16.20 -7.80
CA SER A 344 -0.70 16.92 -6.52
C SER A 344 -2.01 16.77 -5.74
N GLN A 345 -3.16 16.62 -6.41
CA GLN A 345 -4.44 16.40 -5.75
C GLN A 345 -4.52 15.00 -5.16
N VAL A 346 -4.04 14.00 -5.91
CA VAL A 346 -4.00 12.60 -5.48
C VAL A 346 -3.01 12.41 -4.33
N GLU A 347 -1.82 13.02 -4.43
CA GLU A 347 -0.80 13.04 -3.37
C GLU A 347 -1.34 13.67 -2.08
N SER A 348 -1.93 14.87 -2.13
CA SER A 348 -2.49 15.54 -0.95
C SER A 348 -3.63 14.73 -0.30
N THR A 349 -4.45 14.07 -1.12
CA THR A 349 -5.50 13.17 -0.65
C THR A 349 -4.91 11.94 0.04
N TRP A 350 -3.84 11.36 -0.53
CA TRP A 350 -3.12 10.24 0.06
C TRP A 350 -2.43 10.62 1.37
N GLU A 351 -1.73 11.76 1.44
CA GLU A 351 -1.09 12.26 2.66
C GLU A 351 -2.08 12.43 3.82
N THR A 352 -3.28 12.96 3.52
CA THR A 352 -4.33 13.10 4.54
C THR A 352 -4.88 11.74 4.97
N ALA A 353 -5.02 10.80 4.03
CA ALA A 353 -5.52 9.45 4.30
C ALA A 353 -4.53 8.63 5.13
N ILE A 354 -3.27 8.58 4.72
CA ILE A 354 -2.22 7.83 5.42
C ILE A 354 -2.00 8.38 6.84
N ALA A 355 -2.02 9.69 7.04
CA ALA A 355 -1.92 10.28 8.38
C ALA A 355 -3.07 9.85 9.31
N LYS A 356 -4.30 9.77 8.79
CA LYS A 356 -5.46 9.27 9.54
C LYS A 356 -5.34 7.78 9.86
N ILE A 357 -4.94 6.96 8.88
CA ILE A 357 -4.74 5.52 9.08
C ILE A 357 -3.67 5.29 10.14
N THR A 358 -2.53 5.98 10.02
CA THR A 358 -1.43 5.96 11.00
C THR A 358 -1.92 6.29 12.41
N ALA A 359 -2.69 7.36 12.59
CA ALA A 359 -3.24 7.73 13.89
C ALA A 359 -4.20 6.67 14.47
N ILE A 360 -5.03 6.06 13.63
CA ILE A 360 -5.91 4.94 14.03
C ILE A 360 -5.05 3.75 14.47
N LEU A 361 -4.05 3.37 13.67
CA LEU A 361 -3.18 2.23 13.95
C LEU A 361 -2.39 2.41 15.25
N GLU A 362 -1.78 3.58 15.47
CA GLU A 362 -1.05 3.89 16.71
C GLU A 362 -1.98 3.77 17.93
N ASN A 363 -3.21 4.28 17.84
CA ASN A 363 -4.20 4.15 18.90
C ASN A 363 -4.59 2.68 19.17
N GLN A 364 -4.89 1.91 18.11
CA GLN A 364 -5.32 0.51 18.24
C GLN A 364 -4.18 -0.38 18.74
N PHE A 365 -2.97 -0.24 18.20
CA PHE A 365 -1.79 -0.97 18.67
C PHE A 365 -1.49 -0.67 20.13
N SER A 366 -1.72 0.56 20.63
CA SER A 366 -1.52 0.89 22.05
C SER A 366 -2.47 0.14 23.00
N ARG A 367 -3.65 -0.29 22.54
CA ARG A 367 -4.69 -0.95 23.36
C ARG A 367 -4.69 -2.48 23.29
N MET A 368 -4.07 -3.05 22.26
CA MET A 368 -4.03 -4.50 22.09
C MET A 368 -3.17 -5.20 23.16
N VAL A 369 -3.60 -6.41 23.55
CA VAL A 369 -2.99 -7.22 24.62
C VAL A 369 -2.49 -8.58 24.14
N MET A 370 -2.80 -8.99 22.92
CA MET A 370 -2.41 -10.28 22.34
C MET A 370 -1.42 -10.06 21.20
N ALA A 371 -0.30 -10.79 21.19
CA ALA A 371 0.71 -10.70 20.13
C ALA A 371 0.14 -11.13 18.76
N SER A 372 -0.65 -12.21 18.73
CA SER A 372 -1.29 -12.73 17.51
C SER A 372 -2.19 -11.71 16.80
N HIS A 373 -2.92 -10.88 17.57
CA HIS A 373 -3.76 -9.82 17.01
C HIS A 373 -2.93 -8.71 16.34
N LEU A 374 -1.78 -8.34 16.92
CA LEU A 374 -0.86 -7.37 16.30
C LEU A 374 -0.29 -7.93 15.00
N LEU A 375 0.15 -9.20 15.00
CA LEU A 375 0.72 -9.85 13.83
C LEU A 375 -0.28 -9.88 12.67
N LEU A 376 -1.52 -10.31 12.92
CA LEU A 376 -2.57 -10.37 11.90
C LEU A 376 -2.81 -9.02 11.22
N ILE A 377 -2.89 -7.95 12.01
CA ILE A 377 -3.11 -6.60 11.50
C ILE A 377 -1.88 -6.08 10.77
N LYS A 378 -0.67 -6.31 11.30
CA LYS A 378 0.60 -5.98 10.65
C LYS A 378 0.71 -6.65 9.29
N ASP A 379 0.37 -7.93 9.18
CA ASP A 379 0.45 -8.67 7.92
C ASP A 379 -0.48 -8.07 6.86
N TYR A 380 -1.71 -7.72 7.24
CA TYR A 380 -2.62 -7.05 6.31
C TYR A 380 -2.15 -5.64 5.90
N ILE A 381 -1.54 -4.88 6.82
CA ILE A 381 -0.99 -3.54 6.51
C ILE A 381 0.20 -3.64 5.57
N THR A 382 1.11 -4.60 5.77
CA THR A 382 2.24 -4.79 4.84
C THR A 382 1.77 -5.20 3.45
N LEU A 383 0.68 -5.97 3.34
CA LEU A 383 0.05 -6.27 2.05
C LEU A 383 -0.57 -5.02 1.42
N LEU A 384 -1.28 -4.20 2.20
CA LEU A 384 -1.79 -2.91 1.75
C LEU A 384 -0.66 -2.02 1.22
N ALA A 385 0.44 -1.92 1.97
CA ALA A 385 1.61 -1.14 1.60
C ALA A 385 2.22 -1.67 0.28
N ALA A 386 2.35 -2.99 0.12
CA ALA A 386 2.84 -3.59 -1.12
C ALA A 386 1.94 -3.25 -2.33
N VAL A 387 0.62 -3.36 -2.17
CA VAL A 387 -0.35 -2.99 -3.22
C VAL A 387 -0.21 -1.51 -3.58
N LEU A 388 -0.25 -0.60 -2.61
CA LEU A 388 -0.21 0.84 -2.88
C LEU A 388 1.14 1.28 -3.45
N LYS A 389 2.25 0.67 -3.02
CA LYS A 389 3.59 0.91 -3.59
C LYS A 389 3.63 0.52 -5.07
N LYS A 390 2.97 -0.58 -5.47
CA LYS A 390 2.84 -0.99 -6.88
C LYS A 390 2.12 0.08 -7.73
N TYR A 391 1.15 0.79 -7.15
CA TYR A 391 0.43 1.88 -7.81
C TYR A 391 1.15 3.24 -7.70
N GLY A 392 2.35 3.31 -7.12
CA GLY A 392 3.18 4.52 -7.06
C GLY A 392 3.02 5.38 -5.80
N TYR A 393 2.25 4.92 -4.80
CA TYR A 393 2.04 5.66 -3.57
C TYR A 393 3.20 5.48 -2.57
N GLN A 394 3.52 6.55 -1.84
CA GLN A 394 4.52 6.55 -0.77
C GLN A 394 3.96 5.90 0.50
N THR A 395 4.57 4.81 0.98
CA THR A 395 4.07 4.03 2.13
C THR A 395 4.96 4.08 3.38
N LEU A 396 5.98 4.94 3.40
CA LEU A 396 6.98 5.00 4.48
C LEU A 396 6.35 5.19 5.86
N GLN A 397 5.34 6.06 5.99
CA GLN A 397 4.68 6.33 7.28
C GLN A 397 3.99 5.08 7.86
N LEU A 398 3.45 4.18 7.00
CA LEU A 398 2.87 2.92 7.47
C LEU A 398 3.94 2.00 8.04
N ILE A 399 5.11 1.94 7.40
CA ILE A 399 6.24 1.13 7.88
C ILE A 399 6.77 1.67 9.22
N GLU A 400 6.91 2.99 9.35
CA GLU A 400 7.35 3.62 10.60
C GLU A 400 6.43 3.32 11.79
N VAL A 401 5.11 3.25 11.56
CA VAL A 401 4.14 2.87 12.61
C VAL A 401 4.32 1.40 13.03
N LEU A 402 4.56 0.50 12.08
CA LEU A 402 4.83 -0.91 12.37
C LEU A 402 6.16 -1.10 13.13
N ASP A 403 7.17 -0.29 12.80
CA ASP A 403 8.45 -0.29 13.52
C ASP A 403 8.29 0.22 14.95
N LYS A 404 7.47 1.26 15.18
CA LYS A 404 7.13 1.74 16.53
C LYS A 404 6.39 0.66 17.36
N SER A 405 5.53 -0.15 16.74
CA SER A 405 4.80 -1.22 17.45
C SER A 405 5.63 -2.49 17.68
N ARG A 406 6.81 -2.63 17.06
CA ARG A 406 7.72 -3.78 17.20
C ARG A 406 8.04 -4.12 18.66
N ASN A 407 8.43 -3.13 19.45
CA ASN A 407 8.78 -3.34 20.86
C ASN A 407 7.58 -3.87 21.65
N LYS A 408 6.38 -3.35 21.37
CA LYS A 408 5.16 -3.80 22.02
C LYS A 408 4.82 -5.24 21.65
N TYR A 409 4.93 -5.61 20.37
CA TYR A 409 4.72 -6.98 19.93
C TYR A 409 5.64 -7.96 20.68
N HIS A 410 6.95 -7.68 20.69
CA HIS A 410 7.92 -8.55 21.36
C HIS A 410 7.75 -8.58 22.88
N GLN A 411 7.31 -7.49 23.52
CA GLN A 411 6.94 -7.51 24.94
C GLN A 411 5.76 -8.46 25.22
N LEU A 412 4.73 -8.44 24.37
CA LEU A 412 3.59 -9.36 24.50
C LEU A 412 4.00 -10.80 24.22
N LEU A 413 4.85 -11.02 23.21
CA LEU A 413 5.36 -12.35 22.86
C LEU A 413 6.22 -12.95 23.98
N LEU A 414 7.10 -12.15 24.60
CA LEU A 414 7.88 -12.53 25.78
C LEU A 414 6.99 -12.89 26.98
N ALA A 415 5.93 -12.10 27.21
CA ALA A 415 4.98 -12.37 28.30
C ALA A 415 4.20 -13.67 28.09
N GLU A 416 3.86 -14.00 26.85
CA GLU A 416 3.21 -15.27 26.50
C GLU A 416 4.18 -16.45 26.65
N CYS A 417 5.41 -16.32 26.16
CA CYS A 417 6.45 -17.33 26.34
C CYS A 417 6.76 -17.57 27.83
N ARG A 418 6.71 -16.53 28.67
CA ARG A 418 6.86 -16.69 30.12
C ARG A 418 5.83 -17.63 30.71
N LYS A 419 4.54 -17.45 30.37
CA LYS A 419 3.49 -18.34 30.85
C LYS A 419 3.73 -19.78 30.41
N GLN A 420 4.09 -19.98 29.14
CA GLN A 420 4.36 -21.32 28.60
C GLN A 420 5.56 -21.97 29.30
N VAL A 421 6.67 -21.25 29.49
CA VAL A 421 7.84 -21.75 30.21
C VAL A 421 7.51 -22.05 31.68
N ASP A 422 6.78 -21.16 32.36
CA ASP A 422 6.37 -21.37 33.75
C ASP A 422 5.47 -22.61 33.90
N GLU A 423 4.55 -22.84 32.96
CA GLU A 423 3.69 -24.03 32.90
C GLU A 423 4.49 -25.32 32.64
N VAL A 424 5.41 -25.31 31.68
CA VAL A 424 6.30 -26.45 31.39
C VAL A 424 7.13 -26.80 32.63
N LEU A 425 7.75 -25.81 33.27
CA LEU A 425 8.55 -26.04 34.48
C LEU A 425 7.70 -26.36 35.72
N ALA A 426 6.41 -26.00 35.74
CA ALA A 426 5.49 -26.37 36.82
C ALA A 426 5.09 -27.84 36.79
N ASN A 427 4.87 -28.34 35.57
CA ASN A 427 4.34 -29.67 35.32
C ASN A 427 5.45 -30.72 35.16
N ASP A 428 6.71 -30.31 35.15
CA ASP A 428 7.85 -31.21 35.06
C ASP A 428 8.03 -32.01 36.35
N SER A 429 8.30 -33.30 36.20
CA SER A 429 8.64 -34.22 37.29
C SER A 429 10.10 -34.10 37.72
N TYR A 430 10.95 -33.52 36.86
CA TYR A 430 12.41 -33.47 37.01
C TYR A 430 13.03 -34.86 37.16
N GLU A 431 12.52 -35.82 36.39
CA GLU A 431 13.10 -37.15 36.19
C GLU A 431 13.72 -37.26 34.79
N GLN A 432 14.73 -38.11 34.62
CA GLN A 432 15.33 -38.35 33.30
C GLN A 432 14.30 -38.86 32.30
N MET A 433 14.33 -38.32 31.09
CA MET A 433 13.38 -38.69 30.06
C MET A 433 13.72 -40.05 29.46
N VAL A 434 12.83 -41.04 29.62
CA VAL A 434 12.97 -42.37 29.03
C VAL A 434 12.25 -42.43 27.68
N ILE A 435 13.01 -42.62 26.61
CA ILE A 435 12.54 -42.65 25.24
C ILE A 435 12.48 -44.10 24.75
N LYS A 436 11.29 -44.55 24.35
CA LYS A 436 11.06 -45.97 23.99
C LYS A 436 11.11 -46.23 22.49
N LYS A 437 10.95 -45.19 21.66
CA LYS A 437 10.81 -45.29 20.20
C LYS A 437 11.69 -44.28 19.49
N GLU A 438 12.14 -44.66 18.29
CA GLU A 438 12.95 -43.81 17.42
C GLU A 438 12.24 -42.49 17.03
N TYR A 439 10.93 -42.52 16.76
CA TYR A 439 10.18 -41.29 16.47
C TYR A 439 10.21 -40.27 17.63
N GLU A 440 10.11 -40.74 18.87
CA GLU A 440 10.18 -39.90 20.06
C GLU A 440 11.60 -39.34 20.27
N TYR A 441 12.63 -40.12 19.92
CA TYR A 441 14.02 -39.66 19.93
C TYR A 441 14.24 -38.56 18.89
N ASN A 442 13.79 -38.78 17.66
CA ASN A 442 13.90 -37.80 16.58
C ASN A 442 13.20 -36.48 16.94
N MET A 443 12.02 -36.55 17.57
CA MET A 443 11.22 -35.38 17.93
C MET A 443 11.77 -34.60 19.14
N ASN A 444 12.44 -35.25 20.09
CA ASN A 444 12.88 -34.64 21.36
C ASN A 444 14.39 -34.42 21.46
N VAL A 445 15.21 -35.20 20.74
CA VAL A 445 16.68 -35.18 20.85
C VAL A 445 17.29 -34.69 19.54
N THR A 446 17.04 -35.40 18.44
CA THR A 446 17.64 -35.10 17.12
C THR A 446 17.15 -33.76 16.57
N ALA A 447 15.85 -33.46 16.68
CA ALA A 447 15.28 -32.21 16.19
C ALA A 447 15.97 -30.95 16.76
N PHE A 448 16.49 -31.05 17.99
CA PHE A 448 17.17 -29.97 18.70
C PHE A 448 18.68 -30.20 18.83
N HIS A 449 19.24 -31.23 18.18
CA HIS A 449 20.67 -31.60 18.24
C HIS A 449 21.24 -31.60 19.67
N LEU A 450 20.48 -32.16 20.63
CA LEU A 450 20.89 -32.17 22.05
C LEU A 450 22.01 -33.17 22.35
N GLU A 451 22.31 -34.08 21.42
CA GLU A 451 23.44 -35.00 21.52
C GLU A 451 24.42 -34.83 20.34
N PRO A 452 25.74 -34.95 20.60
CA PRO A 452 26.77 -34.83 19.58
C PRO A 452 26.97 -36.10 18.72
N SER A 453 26.34 -37.22 19.05
CA SER A 453 26.49 -38.48 18.33
C SER A 453 25.44 -38.61 17.22
N GLU A 454 25.89 -38.88 15.98
CA GLU A 454 25.00 -39.17 14.84
C GLU A 454 24.49 -40.63 14.82
N VAL A 455 24.93 -41.45 15.78
CA VAL A 455 24.55 -42.87 15.88
C VAL A 455 23.23 -43.01 16.63
N THR A 456 22.25 -43.70 16.03
CA THR A 456 20.98 -44.01 16.70
C THR A 456 21.23 -44.89 17.92
N PRO A 457 20.78 -44.49 19.13
CA PRO A 457 20.98 -45.29 20.33
C PRO A 457 20.05 -46.50 20.36
N ASP A 458 20.44 -47.50 21.16
CA ASP A 458 19.56 -48.63 21.48
C ASP A 458 18.40 -48.18 22.39
N PHE A 459 17.20 -48.71 22.14
CA PHE A 459 15.99 -48.38 22.91
C PHE A 459 15.67 -49.43 23.98
N PRO A 460 15.25 -49.04 25.20
CA PRO A 460 14.92 -47.68 25.63
C PRO A 460 16.17 -46.82 25.93
N TYR A 461 16.18 -45.60 25.40
CA TYR A 461 17.23 -44.62 25.62
C TYR A 461 16.84 -43.71 26.80
N VAL A 462 17.78 -43.45 27.72
CA VAL A 462 17.58 -42.56 28.87
C VAL A 462 18.36 -41.27 28.63
N ALA A 463 17.64 -40.16 28.48
CA ALA A 463 18.26 -38.87 28.23
C ALA A 463 18.83 -38.26 29.53
N PRO A 464 19.93 -37.50 29.47
CA PRO A 464 20.49 -36.81 30.64
C PRO A 464 19.64 -35.61 31.12
N PHE A 465 18.54 -35.32 30.43
CA PHE A 465 17.61 -34.23 30.71
C PHE A 465 16.17 -34.75 30.94
N SER A 466 15.34 -33.95 31.59
CA SER A 466 13.90 -34.20 31.72
C SER A 466 13.11 -33.68 30.52
N ALA A 467 11.80 -33.97 30.50
CA ALA A 467 10.89 -33.54 29.43
C ALA A 467 10.79 -32.01 29.25
N SER A 468 11.15 -31.21 30.28
CA SER A 468 11.10 -29.75 30.17
C SER A 468 12.11 -29.17 29.17
N VAL A 469 13.27 -29.80 28.96
CA VAL A 469 14.29 -29.29 28.02
C VAL A 469 13.80 -29.24 26.57
N PRO A 470 13.31 -30.34 25.97
CA PRO A 470 12.80 -30.29 24.60
C PRO A 470 11.57 -29.38 24.46
N ASP A 471 10.70 -29.29 25.48
CA ASP A 471 9.55 -28.39 25.46
C ASP A 471 9.95 -26.91 25.50
N VAL A 472 10.94 -26.55 26.33
CA VAL A 472 11.54 -25.20 26.32
C VAL A 472 12.18 -24.90 24.97
N CYS A 473 12.89 -25.86 24.37
CA CYS A 473 13.48 -25.68 23.04
C CYS A 473 12.41 -25.42 21.96
N ARG A 474 11.23 -26.07 22.03
CA ARG A 474 10.09 -25.78 21.15
C ARG A 474 9.60 -24.35 21.31
N ILE A 475 9.43 -23.90 22.55
CA ILE A 475 8.99 -22.53 22.85
C ILE A 475 9.98 -21.51 22.27
N VAL A 476 11.29 -21.74 22.45
CA VAL A 476 12.33 -20.85 21.90
C VAL A 476 12.32 -20.83 20.37
N ARG A 477 12.15 -21.98 19.69
CA ARG A 477 12.03 -22.02 18.22
C ARG A 477 10.77 -21.30 17.73
N SER A 478 9.62 -21.56 18.35
CA SER A 478 8.37 -20.86 18.03
C SER A 478 8.50 -19.35 18.21
N PHE A 479 9.18 -18.91 19.28
CA PHE A 479 9.47 -17.48 19.49
C PHE A 479 10.30 -16.89 18.37
N VAL A 480 11.37 -17.58 17.94
CA VAL A 480 12.22 -17.14 16.83
C VAL A 480 11.41 -17.04 15.53
N GLU A 481 10.58 -18.03 15.23
CA GLU A 481 9.70 -18.03 14.06
C GLU A 481 8.70 -16.87 14.10
N ASP A 482 8.02 -16.67 15.22
CA ASP A 482 7.06 -15.57 15.41
C ASP A 482 7.73 -14.19 15.31
N SER A 483 8.92 -14.04 15.90
CA SER A 483 9.74 -12.83 15.77
C SER A 483 10.14 -12.56 14.33
N VAL A 484 10.60 -13.58 13.59
CA VAL A 484 10.96 -13.44 12.18
C VAL A 484 9.72 -13.10 11.34
N ASN A 485 8.59 -13.75 11.56
CA ASN A 485 7.33 -13.48 10.86
C ASN A 485 6.87 -12.02 11.07
N TYR A 486 6.97 -11.52 12.30
CA TYR A 486 6.65 -10.12 12.59
C TYR A 486 7.58 -9.14 11.87
N LEU A 487 8.88 -9.39 11.86
CA LEU A 487 9.87 -8.49 11.27
C LEU A 487 9.95 -8.61 9.73
N SER A 488 9.52 -9.74 9.18
CA SER A 488 9.45 -9.96 7.74
C SER A 488 8.53 -8.95 7.07
N TYR A 489 8.89 -8.52 5.86
CA TYR A 489 8.17 -7.48 5.10
C TYR A 489 8.14 -6.09 5.76
N GLY A 490 8.99 -5.86 6.76
CA GLY A 490 9.33 -4.53 7.28
C GLY A 490 10.37 -3.80 6.42
N GLY A 491 10.87 -2.66 6.89
CA GLY A 491 11.93 -1.90 6.19
C GLY A 491 13.27 -2.65 6.13
N ASP A 492 14.25 -2.07 5.41
CA ASP A 492 15.61 -2.61 5.28
C ASP A 492 16.33 -2.59 6.65
N MET A 493 16.15 -3.67 7.40
CA MET A 493 16.75 -3.87 8.72
C MET A 493 17.52 -5.19 8.72
N ASN A 494 18.63 -5.23 9.47
CA ASN A 494 19.31 -6.48 9.79
C ASN A 494 18.39 -7.33 10.68
N LEU A 495 17.52 -8.12 10.07
CA LEU A 495 16.55 -8.99 10.75
C LEU A 495 17.24 -9.85 11.82
N TYR A 496 18.38 -10.44 11.47
CA TYR A 496 19.14 -11.32 12.35
C TYR A 496 19.60 -10.65 13.65
N ASP A 497 20.18 -9.44 13.59
CA ASP A 497 20.67 -8.75 14.78
C ASP A 497 19.52 -8.39 15.74
N VAL A 498 18.37 -8.02 15.18
CA VAL A 498 17.17 -7.67 15.95
C VAL A 498 16.56 -8.91 16.62
N VAL A 499 16.37 -10.00 15.87
CA VAL A 499 15.84 -11.27 16.42
C VAL A 499 16.80 -11.83 17.47
N LYS A 500 18.12 -11.81 17.21
CA LYS A 500 19.15 -12.20 18.18
C LYS A 500 19.01 -11.42 19.48
N GLY A 501 18.80 -10.09 19.41
CA GLY A 501 18.60 -9.25 20.59
C GLY A 501 17.37 -9.65 21.41
N TYR A 502 16.25 -9.96 20.77
CA TYR A 502 15.05 -10.43 21.46
C TYR A 502 15.16 -11.87 21.98
N LEU A 503 15.88 -12.75 21.27
CA LEU A 503 16.22 -14.10 21.73
C LEU A 503 17.07 -14.05 23.00
N ASP A 504 18.09 -13.19 23.06
CA ASP A 504 18.91 -12.99 24.26
C ASP A 504 18.02 -12.54 25.44
N ARG A 505 17.07 -11.63 25.20
CA ARG A 505 16.11 -11.20 26.23
C ARG A 505 15.16 -12.31 26.67
N LEU A 506 14.66 -13.15 25.75
CA LEU A 506 13.85 -14.31 26.12
C LEU A 506 14.62 -15.24 27.07
N LEU A 507 15.86 -15.57 26.71
CA LEU A 507 16.64 -16.53 27.49
C LEU A 507 17.05 -15.95 28.86
N ILE A 508 17.35 -14.65 28.94
CA ILE A 508 17.75 -13.98 30.19
C ILE A 508 16.54 -13.60 31.06
N GLU A 509 15.59 -12.83 30.52
CA GLU A 509 14.50 -12.27 31.32
C GLU A 509 13.42 -13.32 31.58
N VAL A 510 13.20 -14.27 30.66
CA VAL A 510 12.13 -15.27 30.80
C VAL A 510 12.69 -16.59 31.32
N LEU A 511 13.45 -17.31 30.49
CA LEU A 511 13.87 -18.67 30.82
C LEU A 511 14.70 -18.73 32.10
N ASN A 512 15.75 -17.92 32.19
CA ASN A 512 16.63 -17.90 33.35
C ASN A 512 15.91 -17.49 34.65
N ASP A 513 15.06 -16.45 34.61
CA ASP A 513 14.27 -16.05 35.78
C ASP A 513 13.30 -17.15 36.23
N CYS A 514 12.62 -17.84 35.30
CA CYS A 514 11.74 -18.96 35.61
C CYS A 514 12.52 -20.13 36.25
N LEU A 515 13.70 -20.47 35.74
CA LEU A 515 14.59 -21.49 36.29
C LEU A 515 15.08 -21.13 37.71
N LEU A 516 15.51 -19.89 37.92
CA LEU A 516 15.95 -19.41 39.25
C LEU A 516 14.78 -19.41 40.25
N ASN A 517 13.59 -18.97 39.84
CA ASN A 517 12.40 -19.02 40.70
C ASN A 517 12.06 -20.46 41.12
N ARG A 518 12.21 -21.43 40.22
CA ARG A 518 12.04 -22.86 40.53
C ARG A 518 13.11 -23.38 41.48
N MET A 519 14.37 -22.99 41.26
CA MET A 519 15.49 -23.39 42.11
C MET A 519 15.34 -22.86 43.56
N TYR A 520 14.88 -21.63 43.73
CA TYR A 520 14.67 -21.03 45.06
C TYR A 520 13.32 -21.34 45.70
N ALA A 521 12.38 -21.93 44.94
CA ALA A 521 11.16 -22.47 45.53
C ALA A 521 11.53 -23.67 46.41
N ARG A 522 11.25 -23.57 47.72
CA ARG A 522 11.69 -24.50 48.79
C ARG A 522 11.04 -25.91 48.76
N SER A 523 10.84 -26.50 47.58
CA SER A 523 10.11 -27.77 47.42
C SER A 523 10.84 -28.86 46.63
N LEU A 524 12.04 -28.60 46.08
CA LEU A 524 12.75 -29.59 45.26
C LEU A 524 13.56 -30.55 46.13
N ALA A 525 13.40 -31.85 45.89
CA ALA A 525 14.28 -32.87 46.43
C ALA A 525 15.68 -32.77 45.78
N MET A 526 16.70 -33.36 46.42
CA MET A 526 18.09 -33.32 45.90
C MET A 526 18.20 -33.91 44.48
N SER A 527 17.55 -35.04 44.21
CA SER A 527 17.53 -35.66 42.88
C SER A 527 16.91 -34.74 41.82
N GLN A 528 15.81 -34.08 42.14
CA GLN A 528 15.15 -33.11 41.25
C GLN A 528 16.02 -31.87 41.03
N MET A 529 16.75 -31.40 42.06
CA MET A 529 17.69 -30.30 41.91
C MET A 529 18.90 -30.68 41.06
N MET A 530 19.38 -31.94 41.16
CA MET A 530 20.42 -32.46 40.26
C MET A 530 19.92 -32.47 38.81
N GLN A 531 18.71 -32.95 38.58
CA GLN A 531 18.11 -32.97 37.24
C GLN A 531 17.90 -31.56 36.69
N LEU A 532 17.42 -30.61 37.51
CA LEU A 532 17.31 -29.21 37.12
C LEU A 532 18.68 -28.63 36.72
N ALA A 533 19.73 -28.91 37.48
CA ALA A 533 21.08 -28.45 37.17
C ALA A 533 21.64 -29.08 35.88
N GLY A 534 21.32 -30.35 35.62
CA GLY A 534 21.59 -31.03 34.35
C GLY A 534 20.83 -30.38 33.18
N ASN A 535 19.54 -30.09 33.35
CA ASN A 535 18.71 -29.42 32.35
C ASN A 535 19.27 -28.03 31.98
N ILE A 536 19.71 -27.24 32.97
CA ILE A 536 20.34 -25.93 32.72
C ILE A 536 21.62 -26.10 31.91
N ALA A 537 22.41 -27.14 32.16
CA ALA A 537 23.63 -27.43 31.40
C ALA A 537 23.32 -27.70 29.91
N VAL A 538 22.27 -28.50 29.65
CA VAL A 538 21.84 -28.80 28.28
C VAL A 538 21.28 -27.56 27.58
N LEU A 539 20.49 -26.73 28.29
CA LEU A 539 19.97 -25.47 27.75
C LEU A 539 21.06 -24.43 27.49
N GLU A 540 22.13 -24.40 28.30
CA GLU A 540 23.31 -23.56 28.07
C GLU A 540 24.01 -23.95 26.76
N GLN A 541 24.16 -25.24 26.50
CA GLN A 541 24.73 -25.75 25.25
C GLN A 541 23.81 -25.51 24.04
N ALA A 542 22.49 -25.65 24.23
CA ALA A 542 21.49 -25.38 23.20
C ALA A 542 21.46 -23.91 22.73
N CYS A 543 22.07 -22.98 23.48
CA CYS A 543 22.15 -21.56 23.07
C CYS A 543 22.81 -21.36 21.70
N ASP A 544 23.86 -22.13 21.39
CA ASP A 544 24.54 -22.06 20.08
C ASP A 544 23.61 -22.53 18.94
N LEU A 545 22.74 -23.50 19.25
CA LEU A 545 21.74 -24.04 18.32
C LEU A 545 20.58 -23.08 18.10
N PHE A 546 20.15 -22.36 19.13
CA PHE A 546 19.14 -21.31 18.99
C PHE A 546 19.64 -20.16 18.10
N LEU A 547 20.91 -19.80 18.20
CA LEU A 547 21.55 -18.84 17.29
C LEU A 547 21.57 -19.33 15.84
N LEU A 548 21.95 -20.59 15.64
CA LEU A 548 21.95 -21.20 14.32
C LEU A 548 20.56 -21.21 13.70
N HIS A 549 19.55 -21.59 14.47
CA HIS A 549 18.15 -21.58 14.04
C HIS A 549 17.66 -20.15 13.70
N CYS A 550 18.02 -19.16 14.52
CA CYS A 550 17.75 -17.75 14.25
C CYS A 550 18.37 -17.31 12.90
N ALA A 551 19.62 -17.66 12.65
CA ALA A 551 20.30 -17.34 11.39
C ALA A 551 19.59 -17.99 10.19
N GLN A 552 19.24 -19.28 10.30
CA GLN A 552 18.50 -20.02 9.26
C GLN A 552 17.13 -19.39 8.95
N GLN A 553 16.38 -19.00 9.98
CA GLN A 553 15.07 -18.37 9.79
C GLN A 553 15.19 -16.97 9.18
N CYS A 554 16.27 -16.24 9.47
CA CYS A 554 16.57 -14.95 8.84
C CYS A 554 17.14 -15.06 7.41
N GLY A 555 17.27 -16.27 6.84
CA GLY A 555 17.81 -16.47 5.49
C GLY A 555 19.34 -16.36 5.39
N ILE A 556 20.05 -16.46 6.51
CA ILE A 556 21.52 -16.52 6.53
C ILE A 556 21.95 -17.99 6.33
N PRO A 557 22.78 -18.30 5.31
CA PRO A 557 23.26 -19.66 5.11
C PRO A 557 24.00 -20.20 6.32
N LYS A 558 23.74 -21.47 6.67
CA LYS A 558 24.32 -22.17 7.84
C LYS A 558 25.84 -22.03 7.92
N ARG A 559 26.54 -22.14 6.78
CA ARG A 559 28.01 -22.00 6.67
C ARG A 559 28.54 -20.63 7.10
N ILE A 560 27.76 -19.57 6.89
CA ILE A 560 28.12 -18.19 7.27
C ILE A 560 27.82 -17.98 8.76
N ALA A 561 26.70 -18.53 9.24
CA ALA A 561 26.32 -18.48 10.65
C ALA A 561 27.33 -19.21 11.55
N GLU A 562 27.76 -20.41 11.18
CA GLU A 562 28.76 -21.20 11.93
C GLU A 562 30.16 -20.54 11.99
N ARG A 563 30.51 -19.74 10.98
CA ARG A 563 31.77 -18.97 10.96
C ARG A 563 31.70 -17.72 11.84
N SER A 564 30.50 -17.26 12.18
CA SER A 564 30.29 -16.10 13.04
C SER A 564 30.57 -16.48 14.49
N ARG A 565 31.56 -15.82 15.13
CA ARG A 565 31.82 -15.94 16.59
C ARG A 565 30.75 -15.26 17.46
N ALA A 566 29.57 -14.99 16.90
CA ALA A 566 28.50 -14.32 17.61
C ALA A 566 27.97 -15.25 18.72
N SER A 567 28.25 -14.92 19.98
CA SER A 567 27.66 -15.61 21.13
C SER A 567 26.43 -14.85 21.66
N LEU A 568 25.55 -15.57 22.35
CA LEU A 568 24.48 -15.02 23.17
C LEU A 568 25.03 -14.59 24.52
N THR A 569 24.60 -13.44 25.03
CA THR A 569 24.88 -13.05 26.42
C THR A 569 24.18 -13.98 27.40
N ALA A 570 23.03 -14.54 26.99
CA ALA A 570 22.26 -15.50 27.77
C ALA A 570 23.06 -16.74 28.17
N ARG A 571 24.01 -17.18 27.33
CA ARG A 571 24.87 -18.34 27.64
C ARG A 571 25.69 -18.13 28.91
N ALA A 572 26.28 -16.94 29.07
CA ALA A 572 27.04 -16.60 30.28
C ALA A 572 26.12 -16.51 31.52
N VAL A 573 24.89 -16.02 31.35
CA VAL A 573 23.90 -15.92 32.43
C VAL A 573 23.42 -17.32 32.86
N LEU A 574 23.07 -18.20 31.91
CA LEU A 574 22.69 -19.57 32.21
C LEU A 574 23.84 -20.35 32.87
N LYS A 575 25.08 -20.14 32.43
CA LYS A 575 26.26 -20.70 33.10
C LYS A 575 26.43 -20.18 34.54
N ALA A 576 26.10 -18.92 34.82
CA ALA A 576 26.09 -18.40 36.18
C ALA A 576 24.99 -19.07 37.03
N SER A 577 23.79 -19.24 36.48
CA SER A 577 22.68 -19.94 37.14
C SER A 577 22.95 -21.42 37.36
N GLN A 578 23.64 -22.07 36.42
CA GLN A 578 24.15 -23.43 36.56
C GLN A 578 25.11 -23.55 37.76
N ASN A 579 26.07 -22.63 37.90
CA ASN A 579 26.96 -22.61 39.06
C ASN A 579 26.21 -22.33 40.37
N ALA A 580 25.18 -21.49 40.34
CA ALA A 580 24.31 -21.27 41.49
C ALA A 580 23.57 -22.56 41.90
N ALA A 581 23.08 -23.33 40.93
CA ALA A 581 22.48 -24.64 41.17
C ALA A 581 23.47 -25.65 41.77
N TYR A 582 24.72 -25.68 41.28
CA TYR A 582 25.77 -26.53 41.85
C TYR A 582 26.11 -26.16 43.30
N ASN A 583 26.19 -24.87 43.61
CA ASN A 583 26.41 -24.42 44.98
C ASN A 583 25.22 -24.77 45.90
N ALA A 584 23.99 -24.69 45.39
CA ALA A 584 22.81 -25.13 46.14
C ALA A 584 22.85 -26.64 46.41
N LEU A 585 23.25 -27.46 45.42
CA LEU A 585 23.45 -28.90 45.59
C LEU A 585 24.52 -29.23 46.63
N ILE A 586 25.66 -28.53 46.60
CA ILE A 586 26.73 -28.69 47.61
C ILE A 586 26.17 -28.39 49.00
N ASN A 587 25.42 -27.30 49.17
CA ASN A 587 24.82 -26.97 50.46
C ASN A 587 23.80 -28.02 50.94
N MET A 588 22.99 -28.58 50.03
CA MET A 588 22.07 -29.66 50.38
C MET A 588 22.81 -30.95 50.75
N ALA A 589 23.88 -31.29 50.03
CA ALA A 589 24.72 -32.45 50.32
C ALA A 589 25.40 -32.30 51.68
N ASN A 590 25.99 -31.13 51.94
CA ASN A 590 26.64 -30.82 53.21
C ASN A 590 25.64 -30.84 54.37
N SER A 591 24.45 -30.26 54.20
CA SER A 591 23.39 -30.33 55.21
C SER A 591 22.95 -31.76 55.51
N LYS A 592 22.95 -32.65 54.50
CA LYS A 592 22.60 -34.06 54.71
C LYS A 592 23.74 -34.83 55.37
N ILE A 593 24.98 -34.52 55.02
CA ILE A 593 26.17 -35.04 55.69
C ILE A 593 26.16 -34.61 57.16
N ASP A 594 25.82 -33.36 57.47
CA ASP A 594 25.73 -32.87 58.84
C ASP A 594 24.79 -33.71 59.70
N GLU A 595 23.65 -34.18 59.16
CA GLU A 595 22.74 -35.08 59.87
C GLU A 595 23.42 -36.40 60.26
N PHE A 596 24.26 -36.97 59.39
CA PHE A 596 25.05 -38.18 59.71
C PHE A 596 26.21 -37.86 60.65
N MET A 597 26.84 -36.69 60.48
CA MET A 597 27.94 -36.25 61.33
C MET A 597 27.50 -35.94 62.75
N MET A 598 26.20 -35.73 63.04
CA MET A 598 25.68 -35.68 64.41
C MET A 598 25.99 -36.95 65.21
N LEU A 599 26.12 -38.11 64.56
CA LEU A 599 26.51 -39.36 65.20
C LEU A 599 27.97 -39.34 65.72
N LEU A 600 28.78 -38.33 65.33
CA LEU A 600 30.09 -38.09 65.94
C LEU A 600 30.02 -37.79 67.44
N ASP A 601 28.91 -37.23 67.91
CA ASP A 601 28.71 -36.93 69.34
C ASP A 601 28.61 -38.22 70.18
N ASP A 602 28.17 -39.32 69.56
CA ASP A 602 28.06 -40.64 70.19
C ASP A 602 29.39 -41.43 70.16
N VAL A 603 30.42 -40.94 69.46
CA VAL A 603 31.74 -41.57 69.39
C VAL A 603 32.42 -41.49 70.75
N ASN A 604 32.82 -42.65 71.28
CA ASN A 604 33.59 -42.71 72.52
C ASN A 604 35.04 -42.28 72.27
N TRP A 605 35.38 -41.04 72.61
CA TRP A 605 36.74 -40.51 72.44
C TRP A 605 37.77 -41.04 73.47
N ILE A 606 37.31 -41.70 74.54
CA ILE A 606 38.14 -42.21 75.66
C ILE A 606 38.06 -43.75 75.70
N VAL A 607 38.60 -44.40 74.68
CA VAL A 607 38.68 -45.87 74.60
C VAL A 607 40.05 -46.36 75.06
N GLU A 608 40.07 -47.46 75.82
CA GLU A 608 41.33 -48.12 76.21
C GLU A 608 41.85 -49.07 75.13
N GLU A 609 40.96 -49.80 74.46
CA GLU A 609 41.29 -50.74 73.38
C GLU A 609 41.01 -50.12 72.00
N ALA A 610 41.75 -50.55 70.97
CA ALA A 610 41.52 -50.09 69.60
C ALA A 610 40.20 -50.69 69.09
N PRO A 611 39.34 -49.92 68.41
CA PRO A 611 38.13 -50.46 67.81
C PRO A 611 38.46 -51.47 66.70
N ASP A 612 37.68 -52.55 66.61
CA ASP A 612 37.86 -53.62 65.61
C ASP A 612 37.24 -53.26 64.23
N ASN A 613 36.28 -52.33 64.22
CA ASN A 613 35.56 -51.88 63.02
C ASN A 613 35.50 -50.35 62.95
N ALA A 614 35.23 -49.81 61.75
CA ALA A 614 34.97 -48.39 61.55
C ALA A 614 33.73 -47.91 62.31
N ASN A 615 33.70 -46.62 62.64
CA ASN A 615 32.60 -46.03 63.40
C ASN A 615 31.31 -45.94 62.56
N ASP A 616 30.16 -46.05 63.22
CA ASP A 616 28.84 -46.11 62.56
C ASP A 616 28.55 -44.88 61.68
N TYR A 617 28.97 -43.68 62.11
CA TYR A 617 28.77 -42.45 61.33
C TYR A 617 29.46 -42.50 59.96
N MET A 618 30.66 -43.08 59.86
CA MET A 618 31.38 -43.18 58.59
C MET A 618 30.71 -44.17 57.64
N ASN A 619 30.18 -45.27 58.16
CA ASN A 619 29.46 -46.24 57.34
C ASN A 619 28.23 -45.58 56.68
N GLU A 620 27.44 -44.82 57.45
CA GLU A 620 26.29 -44.07 56.92
C GLU A 620 26.71 -42.98 55.91
N VAL A 621 27.77 -42.23 56.21
CA VAL A 621 28.34 -41.24 55.28
C VAL A 621 28.79 -41.88 53.97
N LEU A 622 29.48 -43.03 54.02
CA LEU A 622 29.93 -43.73 52.82
C LEU A 622 28.77 -44.27 51.99
N ILE A 623 27.74 -44.85 52.61
CA ILE A 623 26.52 -45.30 51.91
C ILE A 623 25.85 -44.12 51.20
N TYR A 624 25.76 -42.97 51.88
CA TYR A 624 25.21 -41.76 51.29
C TYR A 624 26.07 -41.23 50.14
N LEU A 625 27.40 -41.14 50.31
CA LEU A 625 28.31 -40.68 49.26
C LEU A 625 28.28 -41.60 48.03
N GLU A 626 28.19 -42.92 48.22
CA GLU A 626 28.04 -43.90 47.14
C GLU A 626 26.76 -43.65 46.33
N THR A 627 25.65 -43.41 47.03
CA THR A 627 24.36 -43.07 46.42
C THR A 627 24.41 -41.71 45.71
N LEU A 628 25.06 -40.72 46.33
CA LEU A 628 25.24 -39.38 45.79
C LEU A 628 26.04 -39.40 44.49
N VAL A 629 27.20 -40.07 44.49
CA VAL A 629 28.08 -40.18 43.31
C VAL A 629 27.36 -40.92 42.18
N SER A 630 26.72 -42.05 42.47
CA SER A 630 26.02 -42.85 41.46
C SER A 630 24.92 -42.04 40.78
N THR A 631 24.08 -41.34 41.57
CA THR A 631 23.00 -40.50 41.04
C THR A 631 23.53 -39.27 40.30
N ALA A 632 24.56 -38.62 40.84
CA ALA A 632 25.15 -37.43 40.24
C ALA A 632 25.89 -37.74 38.93
N GLN A 633 26.52 -38.90 38.80
CA GLN A 633 27.25 -39.31 37.60
C GLN A 633 26.33 -39.52 36.40
N GLU A 634 25.09 -39.99 36.63
CA GLU A 634 24.11 -40.21 35.56
C GLU A 634 23.51 -38.91 35.01
N ILE A 635 23.51 -37.83 35.81
CA ILE A 635 22.74 -36.61 35.52
C ILE A 635 23.64 -35.40 35.27
N LEU A 636 24.72 -35.24 36.05
CA LEU A 636 25.51 -34.02 36.07
C LEU A 636 26.71 -34.10 35.11
N PRO A 637 27.09 -32.98 34.48
CA PRO A 637 28.36 -32.88 33.77
C PRO A 637 29.54 -33.16 34.71
N LEU A 638 30.63 -33.71 34.17
CA LEU A 638 31.79 -34.12 34.96
C LEU A 638 32.38 -32.99 35.83
N GLU A 639 32.42 -31.74 35.35
CA GLU A 639 32.91 -30.61 36.16
C GLU A 639 32.04 -30.34 37.39
N ALA A 640 30.73 -30.55 37.27
CA ALA A 640 29.77 -30.38 38.35
C ALA A 640 29.84 -31.53 39.34
N LEU A 641 29.93 -32.77 38.83
CA LEU A 641 30.16 -33.97 39.63
C LEU A 641 31.40 -33.79 40.51
N TYR A 642 32.52 -33.36 39.91
CA TYR A 642 33.74 -33.06 40.66
C TYR A 642 33.50 -32.07 41.79
N LYS A 643 32.86 -30.91 41.51
CA LYS A 643 32.61 -29.86 42.52
C LYS A 643 31.72 -30.35 43.67
N VAL A 644 30.66 -31.09 43.37
CA VAL A 644 29.71 -31.61 44.37
C VAL A 644 30.41 -32.62 45.28
N VAL A 645 31.13 -33.59 44.70
CA VAL A 645 31.81 -34.65 45.45
C VAL A 645 33.00 -34.09 46.23
N SER A 646 33.83 -33.24 45.63
CA SER A 646 34.94 -32.59 46.35
C SER A 646 34.44 -31.71 47.49
N GLY A 647 33.32 -30.99 47.28
CA GLY A 647 32.70 -30.16 48.31
C GLY A 647 32.21 -31.00 49.49
N ALA A 648 31.56 -32.13 49.21
CA ALA A 648 31.09 -33.07 50.23
C ALA A 648 32.26 -33.70 51.02
N VAL A 649 33.30 -34.18 50.33
CA VAL A 649 34.47 -34.81 50.98
C VAL A 649 35.26 -33.79 51.82
N SER A 650 35.46 -32.56 51.30
CA SER A 650 36.07 -31.48 52.08
C SER A 650 35.24 -31.13 53.31
N HIS A 651 33.90 -31.07 53.19
CA HIS A 651 33.01 -30.79 54.32
C HIS A 651 33.10 -31.87 55.40
N ILE A 652 33.23 -33.15 55.03
CA ILE A 652 33.46 -34.24 56.00
C ILE A 652 34.79 -34.04 56.74
N SER A 653 35.87 -33.76 56.01
CA SER A 653 37.19 -33.47 56.60
C SER A 653 37.13 -32.28 57.57
N ASP A 654 36.47 -31.20 57.16
CA ASP A 654 36.30 -29.98 57.97
C ASP A 654 35.43 -30.23 59.20
N SER A 655 34.37 -31.02 59.09
CA SER A 655 33.51 -31.40 60.21
C SER A 655 34.25 -32.23 61.25
N ILE A 656 35.03 -33.24 60.83
CA ILE A 656 35.89 -34.02 61.75
C ILE A 656 36.90 -33.10 62.45
N MET A 657 37.58 -32.24 61.70
CA MET A 657 38.55 -31.27 62.24
C MET A 657 37.87 -30.32 63.25
N THR A 658 36.68 -29.83 62.93
CA THR A 658 35.90 -28.93 63.78
C THR A 658 35.47 -29.62 65.07
N THR A 659 35.06 -30.88 65.03
CA THR A 659 34.71 -31.67 66.22
C THR A 659 35.90 -31.82 67.17
N LEU A 660 37.11 -32.08 66.65
CA LEU A 660 38.34 -32.14 67.47
C LEU A 660 38.71 -30.77 68.07
N LEU A 661 38.44 -29.69 67.36
CA LEU A 661 38.68 -28.32 67.82
C LEU A 661 37.62 -27.83 68.82
N ASN A 662 36.40 -28.33 68.76
CA ASN A 662 35.28 -27.91 69.59
C ASN A 662 35.37 -28.43 71.05
N ASP A 663 34.77 -27.72 72.00
CA ASP A 663 34.80 -28.04 73.44
C ASP A 663 33.98 -29.29 73.82
N GLY A 664 33.20 -29.83 72.87
CA GLY A 664 32.50 -31.11 73.01
C GLY A 664 33.47 -32.27 73.28
N VAL A 665 34.60 -32.30 72.57
CA VAL A 665 35.68 -33.27 72.80
C VAL A 665 36.71 -32.66 73.75
N LYS A 666 36.55 -32.89 75.05
CA LYS A 666 37.48 -32.38 76.08
C LYS A 666 38.80 -33.14 76.11
N ARG A 667 38.77 -34.45 75.83
CA ARG A 667 39.92 -35.35 75.83
C ARG A 667 39.67 -36.50 74.87
N PHE A 668 40.72 -36.91 74.15
CA PHE A 668 40.67 -38.10 73.31
C PHE A 668 41.98 -38.89 73.38
N THR A 669 41.87 -40.20 73.14
CA THR A 669 42.94 -41.18 73.37
C THR A 669 43.64 -41.62 72.08
N ALA A 670 44.84 -42.20 72.19
CA ALA A 670 45.54 -42.81 71.05
C ALA A 670 44.71 -43.90 70.35
N SER A 671 43.96 -44.71 71.11
CA SER A 671 43.06 -45.74 70.56
C SER A 671 41.89 -45.14 69.76
N ALA A 672 41.33 -44.01 70.20
CA ALA A 672 40.31 -43.28 69.43
C ALA A 672 40.88 -42.68 68.13
N VAL A 673 42.14 -42.23 68.13
CA VAL A 673 42.82 -41.78 66.90
C VAL A 673 43.09 -42.94 65.94
N VAL A 674 43.33 -44.16 66.44
CA VAL A 674 43.43 -45.36 65.58
C VAL A 674 42.07 -45.67 64.94
N GLY A 675 40.96 -45.53 65.66
CA GLY A 675 39.61 -45.63 65.07
C GLY A 675 39.38 -44.57 63.98
N LEU A 676 39.78 -43.33 64.23
CA LEU A 676 39.72 -42.27 63.22
C LEU A 676 40.63 -42.54 62.00
N ASP A 677 41.78 -43.20 62.19
CA ASP A 677 42.64 -43.61 61.08
C ASP A 677 41.95 -44.66 60.20
N MET A 678 41.24 -45.62 60.80
CA MET A 678 40.44 -46.61 60.07
C MET A 678 39.32 -45.94 59.25
N ASP A 679 38.58 -45.02 59.87
CA ASP A 679 37.56 -44.19 59.24
C ASP A 679 38.10 -43.41 58.03
N LEU A 680 39.24 -42.72 58.20
CA LEU A 680 39.89 -41.96 57.12
C LEU A 680 40.45 -42.87 56.01
N ASN A 681 40.92 -44.08 56.34
CA ASN A 681 41.38 -45.04 55.34
C ASN A 681 40.22 -45.47 54.43
N LEU A 682 39.02 -45.67 54.97
CA LEU A 682 37.82 -45.97 54.18
C LEU A 682 37.41 -44.78 53.30
N LEU A 683 37.43 -43.56 53.83
CA LEU A 683 37.12 -42.35 53.07
C LEU A 683 38.13 -42.08 51.94
N GLU A 684 39.42 -42.31 52.18
CA GLU A 684 40.48 -42.21 51.16
C GLU A 684 40.34 -43.28 50.08
N ALA A 685 40.03 -44.53 50.47
CA ALA A 685 39.79 -45.61 49.51
C ALA A 685 38.60 -45.27 48.60
N PHE A 686 37.51 -44.77 49.18
CA PHE A 686 36.35 -44.27 48.43
C PHE A 686 36.75 -43.13 47.48
N ALA A 687 37.49 -42.13 47.97
CA ALA A 687 37.91 -40.98 47.18
C ALA A 687 38.79 -41.38 45.97
N ASP A 688 39.76 -42.27 46.18
CA ASP A 688 40.63 -42.79 45.12
C ASP A 688 39.84 -43.63 44.11
N GLU A 689 38.98 -44.55 44.58
CA GLU A 689 38.17 -45.40 43.71
C GLU A 689 37.24 -44.56 42.82
N LYS A 690 36.44 -43.66 43.43
CA LYS A 690 35.45 -42.88 42.69
C LYS A 690 36.06 -41.87 41.75
N PHE A 691 37.22 -41.29 42.07
CA PHE A 691 37.90 -40.38 41.17
C PHE A 691 38.30 -41.06 39.84
N HIS A 692 38.69 -42.34 39.90
CA HIS A 692 39.02 -43.12 38.71
C HIS A 692 37.78 -43.65 37.98
N VAL A 693 36.81 -44.22 38.71
CA VAL A 693 35.60 -44.83 38.11
C VAL A 693 34.71 -43.81 37.39
N THR A 694 34.69 -42.57 37.85
CA THR A 694 33.87 -41.50 37.25
C THR A 694 34.51 -40.85 36.01
N GLY A 695 35.73 -41.27 35.60
CA GLY A 695 36.45 -40.70 34.46
C GLY A 695 37.00 -39.29 34.71
N LEU A 696 37.01 -38.81 35.96
CA LEU A 696 37.51 -37.47 36.31
C LEU A 696 39.03 -37.33 36.15
N ALA A 697 39.77 -38.44 36.10
CA ALA A 697 41.19 -38.45 35.79
C ALA A 697 41.51 -37.81 34.41
N ASP A 698 40.58 -37.87 33.47
CA ASP A 698 40.75 -37.35 32.11
C ASP A 698 40.55 -35.82 32.00
N LEU A 699 40.01 -35.18 33.05
CA LEU A 699 39.79 -33.73 33.10
C LEU A 699 41.06 -32.91 33.37
N GLY A 700 42.21 -33.56 33.59
CA GLY A 700 43.49 -32.89 33.80
C GLY A 700 43.53 -32.00 35.04
N LYS A 701 42.69 -32.27 36.05
CA LYS A 701 42.70 -31.55 37.34
C LYS A 701 43.93 -31.99 38.15
N GLU A 702 44.67 -31.01 38.68
CA GLU A 702 45.84 -31.26 39.53
C GLU A 702 45.47 -31.82 40.91
N THR A 703 44.22 -31.65 41.34
CA THR A 703 43.70 -32.05 42.65
C THR A 703 42.74 -33.22 42.54
N THR A 704 43.03 -34.27 43.29
CA THR A 704 42.21 -35.47 43.47
C THR A 704 41.24 -35.30 44.62
N PHE A 705 40.22 -36.17 44.72
CA PHE A 705 39.34 -36.18 45.90
C PHE A 705 40.09 -36.50 47.19
N ARG A 706 41.20 -37.25 47.11
CA ARG A 706 42.06 -37.51 48.26
C ARG A 706 42.72 -36.24 48.80
N ASP A 707 42.98 -35.26 47.95
CA ASP A 707 43.58 -33.99 48.39
C ASP A 707 42.66 -33.22 49.36
N CYS A 708 41.34 -33.46 49.28
CA CYS A 708 40.34 -32.87 50.20
C CYS A 708 40.50 -33.33 51.66
N VAL A 709 41.11 -34.50 51.91
CA VAL A 709 41.29 -35.08 53.25
C VAL A 709 42.73 -34.96 53.79
N VAL A 710 43.62 -34.27 53.08
CA VAL A 710 45.04 -34.19 53.43
C VAL A 710 45.29 -33.52 54.78
N GLU A 711 44.53 -32.48 55.14
CA GLU A 711 44.71 -31.79 56.43
C GLU A 711 44.45 -32.76 57.61
N ILE A 712 43.32 -33.47 57.60
CA ILE A 712 42.97 -34.40 58.67
C ILE A 712 43.89 -35.63 58.68
N ARG A 713 44.31 -36.14 57.50
CA ARG A 713 45.28 -37.24 57.41
C ARG A 713 46.64 -36.87 57.98
N GLN A 714 47.16 -35.68 57.67
CA GLN A 714 48.42 -35.20 58.23
C GLN A 714 48.34 -35.06 59.75
N LEU A 715 47.18 -34.63 60.28
CA LEU A 715 46.94 -34.56 61.72
C LEU A 715 47.00 -35.94 62.37
N VAL A 716 46.28 -36.93 61.84
CA VAL A 716 46.27 -38.31 62.35
C VAL A 716 47.67 -38.93 62.29
N ASN A 717 48.38 -38.76 61.16
CA ASN A 717 49.77 -39.21 61.01
C ASN A 717 50.71 -38.58 62.05
N LEU A 718 50.50 -37.31 62.40
CA LEU A 718 51.30 -36.63 63.41
C LEU A 718 50.98 -37.15 64.81
N LEU A 719 49.70 -37.34 65.14
CA LEU A 719 49.26 -37.85 66.43
C LEU A 719 49.70 -39.30 66.65
N LEU A 720 49.75 -40.12 65.60
CA LEU A 720 50.22 -41.52 65.62
C LEU A 720 51.74 -41.68 65.45
N SER A 721 52.46 -40.61 65.13
CA SER A 721 53.92 -40.64 64.93
C SER A 721 54.68 -41.06 66.19
N SER A 722 55.77 -41.80 66.00
CA SER A 722 56.73 -42.11 67.08
C SER A 722 57.58 -40.91 67.50
N GLN A 723 57.69 -39.88 66.65
CA GLN A 723 58.49 -38.67 66.85
C GLN A 723 57.72 -37.41 66.40
N PRO A 724 56.64 -37.02 67.11
CA PRO A 724 55.83 -35.85 66.75
C PRO A 724 56.59 -34.52 66.82
N GLU A 725 57.67 -34.42 67.61
CA GLU A 725 58.52 -33.22 67.71
C GLU A 725 59.16 -32.77 66.38
N ASN A 726 59.30 -33.69 65.41
CA ASN A 726 59.85 -33.42 64.09
C ASN A 726 58.98 -32.47 63.26
N PHE A 727 57.71 -32.25 63.64
CA PHE A 727 56.86 -31.22 63.05
C PHE A 727 57.46 -29.81 63.15
N MET A 728 58.27 -29.53 64.17
CA MET A 728 58.94 -28.23 64.34
C MET A 728 60.11 -28.02 63.36
N ASN A 729 60.52 -29.06 62.63
CA ASN A 729 61.52 -28.92 61.59
C ASN A 729 60.87 -28.39 60.30
N PRO A 730 61.27 -27.22 59.77
CA PRO A 730 60.63 -26.60 58.61
C PRO A 730 60.69 -27.48 57.34
N VAL A 731 61.74 -28.29 57.18
CA VAL A 731 61.90 -29.19 56.03
C VAL A 731 60.94 -30.38 56.13
N ILE A 732 60.79 -30.96 57.32
CA ILE A 732 59.89 -32.10 57.55
C ILE A 732 58.44 -31.64 57.49
N ARG A 733 58.13 -30.46 58.05
CA ARG A 733 56.80 -29.85 57.96
C ARG A 733 56.40 -29.57 56.52
N GLY A 734 57.25 -28.90 55.74
CA GLY A 734 56.95 -28.59 54.34
C GLY A 734 56.69 -29.83 53.49
N LYS A 735 57.33 -30.97 53.82
CA LYS A 735 57.17 -32.23 53.07
C LYS A 735 55.98 -33.09 53.53
N ASN A 736 55.74 -33.20 54.83
CA ASN A 736 54.82 -34.21 55.39
C ASN A 736 53.61 -33.61 56.13
N TYR A 737 53.66 -32.34 56.53
CA TYR A 737 52.67 -31.70 57.40
C TYR A 737 52.33 -30.27 56.95
N GLY A 738 52.42 -30.02 55.63
CA GLY A 738 52.34 -28.68 55.05
C GLY A 738 50.96 -28.02 55.20
N SER A 739 49.91 -28.83 55.35
CA SER A 739 48.52 -28.37 55.44
C SER A 739 48.08 -28.03 56.87
N LEU A 740 48.88 -28.40 57.88
CA LEU A 740 48.54 -28.18 59.29
C LEU A 740 48.88 -26.78 59.78
N ASP A 741 47.91 -26.13 60.41
CA ASP A 741 48.07 -24.86 61.11
C ASP A 741 48.56 -25.04 62.56
N TYR A 742 49.44 -24.13 63.01
CA TYR A 742 50.05 -24.19 64.34
C TYR A 742 49.04 -24.00 65.47
N LYS A 743 48.04 -23.12 65.29
CA LYS A 743 47.05 -22.79 66.34
C LYS A 743 46.02 -23.91 66.49
N LYS A 744 45.49 -24.41 65.37
CA LYS A 744 44.60 -25.58 65.37
C LYS A 744 45.27 -26.77 66.06
N LEU A 745 46.53 -27.05 65.69
CA LEU A 745 47.29 -28.16 66.23
C LEU A 745 47.56 -28.02 67.74
N ALA A 746 47.87 -26.81 68.24
CA ALA A 746 48.09 -26.58 69.66
C ALA A 746 46.86 -26.96 70.50
N ILE A 747 45.66 -26.56 70.07
CA ILE A 747 44.39 -26.87 70.74
C ILE A 747 44.15 -28.39 70.75
N ILE A 748 44.32 -29.05 69.59
CA ILE A 748 44.09 -30.49 69.45
C ILE A 748 45.11 -31.30 70.27
N CYS A 749 46.38 -30.93 70.22
CA CYS A 749 47.43 -31.59 71.00
C CYS A 749 47.20 -31.42 72.51
N ASP A 750 46.70 -30.28 73.00
CA ASP A 750 46.39 -30.11 74.43
C ASP A 750 45.28 -31.08 74.90
N LYS A 751 44.31 -31.39 74.04
CA LYS A 751 43.24 -32.37 74.31
C LYS A 751 43.67 -33.85 74.19
N PHE A 752 44.70 -34.13 73.39
CA PHE A 752 45.18 -35.50 73.12
C PHE A 752 45.93 -36.15 74.31
N LYS A 753 45.61 -37.42 74.62
CA LYS A 753 46.30 -38.25 75.62
C LYS A 753 46.71 -39.62 75.06
N ASP A 754 47.92 -40.07 75.41
CA ASP A 754 48.50 -41.35 74.94
C ASP A 754 47.81 -42.59 75.56
N SER A 755 47.09 -42.44 76.68
CA SER A 755 46.32 -43.51 77.35
C SER A 755 45.07 -42.93 78.04
N ALA A 756 43.99 -43.71 78.17
CA ALA A 756 42.89 -43.34 79.06
C ALA A 756 43.40 -43.30 80.51
N ASP A 757 43.17 -42.19 81.22
CA ASP A 757 43.53 -42.15 82.64
C ASP A 757 42.47 -42.94 83.41
N GLY A 758 42.81 -44.14 83.88
CA GLY A 758 41.96 -44.89 84.81
C GLY A 758 41.61 -44.05 86.04
N LEU A 759 40.40 -44.24 86.58
CA LEU A 759 39.74 -43.47 87.65
C LEU A 759 40.51 -43.30 88.98
N PHE A 760 41.75 -43.81 89.11
CA PHE A 760 42.65 -43.66 90.27
C PHE A 760 44.11 -43.31 89.89
N GLY A 761 44.32 -42.58 88.78
CA GLY A 761 45.64 -42.33 88.18
C GLY A 761 46.66 -41.45 88.93
N SER A 762 46.42 -41.01 90.17
CA SER A 762 47.37 -40.13 90.89
C SER A 762 48.37 -40.87 91.80
N LEU A 763 48.14 -42.13 92.16
CA LEU A 763 48.98 -42.80 93.18
C LEU A 763 49.70 -44.08 92.74
N SER A 764 49.42 -44.63 91.55
CA SER A 764 49.96 -45.95 91.15
C SER A 764 51.00 -45.92 90.03
N ASN A 765 51.26 -44.78 89.38
CA ASN A 765 52.06 -44.74 88.14
C ASN A 765 53.51 -44.27 88.34
N ARG A 766 54.22 -44.83 89.32
CA ARG A 766 55.64 -44.51 89.56
C ARG A 766 56.63 -45.41 88.81
N ASN A 767 56.18 -46.48 88.13
CA ASN A 767 57.08 -47.48 87.52
C ASN A 767 56.66 -48.04 86.15
N THR A 768 55.86 -47.34 85.35
CA THR A 768 55.68 -47.67 83.92
C THR A 768 56.61 -46.79 83.09
N LYS A 769 57.47 -47.42 82.27
CA LYS A 769 58.34 -46.73 81.29
C LYS A 769 57.47 -45.75 80.50
N GLN A 770 57.62 -44.45 80.72
CA GLN A 770 57.03 -43.43 79.85
C GLN A 770 57.47 -43.74 78.41
N SER A 771 56.50 -43.98 77.51
CA SER A 771 56.78 -44.23 76.09
C SER A 771 57.63 -43.06 75.54
N ALA A 772 58.61 -43.36 74.69
CA ALA A 772 59.43 -42.31 74.05
C ALA A 772 58.56 -41.31 73.27
N ARG A 773 57.45 -41.80 72.73
CA ARG A 773 56.39 -41.03 72.06
C ARG A 773 55.74 -40.00 72.99
N LYS A 774 55.36 -40.36 74.23
CA LYS A 774 54.76 -39.44 75.21
C LYS A 774 55.69 -38.27 75.54
N LYS A 775 56.99 -38.54 75.74
CA LYS A 775 57.99 -37.49 75.98
C LYS A 775 58.15 -36.55 74.78
N SER A 776 58.16 -37.11 73.57
CA SER A 776 58.27 -36.32 72.33
C SER A 776 57.05 -35.44 72.09
N LEU A 777 55.85 -35.96 72.37
CA LEU A 777 54.60 -35.21 72.29
C LEU A 777 54.56 -34.06 73.31
N ASP A 778 55.02 -34.28 74.54
CA ASP A 778 55.10 -33.22 75.55
C ASP A 778 56.08 -32.09 75.15
N VAL A 779 57.16 -32.43 74.43
CA VAL A 779 58.08 -31.44 73.83
C VAL A 779 57.37 -30.65 72.71
N LEU A 780 56.62 -31.33 71.85
CA LEU A 780 55.82 -30.66 70.81
C LEU A 780 54.77 -29.72 71.44
N LYS A 781 54.02 -30.15 72.45
CA LYS A 781 53.02 -29.32 73.15
C LYS A 781 53.63 -28.06 73.75
N ARG A 782 54.80 -28.16 74.38
CA ARG A 782 55.50 -26.99 74.93
C ARG A 782 55.91 -26.00 73.85
N ARG A 783 56.50 -26.51 72.75
CA ARG A 783 56.93 -25.67 71.64
C ARG A 783 55.76 -25.04 70.90
N LEU A 784 54.62 -25.73 70.76
CA LEU A 784 53.41 -25.18 70.14
C LEU A 784 52.81 -24.02 70.95
N LYS A 785 52.97 -24.02 72.29
CA LYS A 785 52.53 -22.91 73.16
C LYS A 785 53.32 -21.62 72.95
N ASP A 786 54.54 -21.71 72.41
CA ASP A 786 55.35 -20.55 72.07
C ASP A 786 54.88 -19.87 70.77
N PHE A 787 54.03 -20.55 69.97
CA PHE A 787 53.47 -20.06 68.70
C PHE A 787 51.94 -19.81 68.75
N GLY A 788 51.28 -20.08 69.88
CA GLY A 788 49.83 -20.01 70.10
C GLY A 788 49.31 -18.61 70.40
#